data_AF-A0A2H6K9D0-F1
#
_entry.id   AF-A0A2H6K9D0-F1
#
_cell.length_a   1.000
_cell.length_b   1.000
_cell.length_c   1.000
_cell.angle_alpha   90.00
_cell.angle_beta   90.00
_cell.angle_gamma   90.00
#
_symmetry.space_group_name_H-M   'P 1'
#
loop_
_entity.id
_entity.type
_entity.pdbx_description
1 polymer ?
#
loop_
_entity_poly.entity_id
_entity_poly.type
_entity_poly.pdbx_seq_one_letter_code
_entity_poly.pdbx_strand_id
1 'polypeptide(L)'
;MDPIDVDIDDMGDALDNNEQWNQQHKDEQEKQSREQLSPSDDVIGGNTANDNDVDIGEDNYVVGDDASMKEETRDISPNASKRRRSTSPDVAEGDGEVKGGETVSKERGKQGYGRGRRWNKFRRTHNESENGGPEGTDQTHQRRRSKFSPEISKTKQWDTVLITALDVYDYAKEDIMDAANTLEEVDDTSKPSIATFERCVEAFPIKTGAYASVVGILKAKGKATLAEHIVQRVLHNLVSSISSGNRIAAIHNMRFLIGTHCAGFESCQTMQIIEALIKIAKNIEEAEFESHRKYVNAVVAADNLMYIVMASLPWFSCDEYAKNKKQIHSFCDEIAAYSDRRNYKMEKVASDLKRTDIDPSNDDHLHNPYAYIAAYNAYTDDIRFEDRLTTGVECLRSLREHDWISSTAFRFYQSKGVVEHIFAKPAETEVADEVAKVTQEILQAILKIEHDKTWNFKPVPFMPLNFALRSDKYEKERVHDKWLFQEHVIHTIHVFMDDTDLCARQLIKIPFNHYYGDRAILEILFNMMLSPIYRQHFSMFGILVIHNLCNIEHKMEGYFHDLYSQLTDYIPRLDPTVVSDLITVGAYWFSVEFCKVRKLLASTKLYKLRQKAEACGMDIEADRKEQAEIEEQVKEAIKVKNKELFSAMFEHNVRSPLNFNQRLLDKISRLVYMDKLLNYAPESLKDSIRAAVQVAPLNVQQAFRDKPIEHRVFLNLLHFNKLTAEENELRNRRIESFINNLVGKEPLKELPPNVFAESKIPDVEMTDEAEVTADPTVKRWSREELILIFWESLVIFGNKSLTHLMRLLEFHGEVLKRFIANDQEGAFQDSIAFKALRLTHQTLKNTKKFELVMGELLKLNVISPADACRLVFHHFPTSEFFSNHSLTIIDCAFDIARDRVEHARTRLSDPSGNAELHRTALEEREGWMRQLTLTLLELANNFMMQRMGDSLESSLTNIVKNVLLRNATHSYALSYARIEAVERGFHRRLVAAVDLALLVQSVQTPF
;
A
#
# COMPACT_ATOMS: atom_id res chain seq x y z
N MET A 1 -17.41 -11.11 -1.58
CA MET A 1 -17.09 -10.77 -2.98
C MET A 1 -15.60 -10.99 -3.13
N ASP A 2 -15.22 -12.02 -3.87
CA ASP A 2 -13.81 -12.24 -4.19
C ASP A 2 -13.32 -11.11 -5.12
N PRO A 3 -12.06 -10.67 -4.99
CA PRO A 3 -11.50 -9.67 -5.89
C PRO A 3 -11.46 -10.22 -7.31
N ILE A 4 -12.09 -9.50 -8.24
CA ILE A 4 -11.98 -9.81 -9.67
C ILE A 4 -10.59 -9.34 -10.11
N ASP A 5 -9.69 -10.30 -10.34
CA ASP A 5 -8.42 -10.07 -11.01
C ASP A 5 -8.70 -9.57 -12.44
N VAL A 6 -8.25 -8.35 -12.73
CA VAL A 6 -8.30 -7.77 -14.08
C VAL A 6 -6.96 -8.02 -14.73
N ASP A 7 -6.91 -8.96 -15.67
CA ASP A 7 -5.73 -9.17 -16.50
C ASP A 7 -5.55 -7.97 -17.44
N ILE A 8 -4.36 -7.37 -17.36
CA ILE A 8 -3.92 -6.26 -18.19
C ILE A 8 -2.95 -6.83 -19.22
N ASP A 9 -3.13 -6.48 -20.50
CA ASP A 9 -2.25 -6.96 -21.56
C ASP A 9 -0.89 -6.23 -21.60
N ASP A 10 0.00 -6.68 -22.49
CA ASP A 10 1.36 -6.13 -22.66
C ASP A 10 1.41 -4.65 -23.08
N MET A 11 0.26 -4.02 -23.37
CA MET A 11 0.11 -2.61 -23.74
C MET A 11 -0.54 -1.76 -22.64
N GLY A 12 -1.00 -2.37 -21.55
CA GLY A 12 -1.61 -1.66 -20.42
C GLY A 12 -3.13 -1.48 -20.53
N ASP A 13 -3.80 -2.18 -21.46
CA ASP A 13 -5.25 -2.13 -21.61
C ASP A 13 -5.90 -3.29 -20.82
N ALA A 14 -7.04 -3.02 -20.18
CA ALA A 14 -7.82 -4.05 -19.49
C ALA A 14 -8.44 -5.00 -20.52
N LEU A 15 -8.18 -6.30 -20.40
CA LEU A 15 -8.81 -7.31 -21.25
C LEU A 15 -10.30 -7.42 -20.89
N ASP A 16 -11.16 -7.25 -21.88
CA ASP A 16 -12.61 -7.33 -21.72
C ASP A 16 -13.01 -8.82 -21.55
N ASN A 17 -12.99 -9.33 -20.31
CA ASN A 17 -13.26 -10.74 -19.95
C ASN A 17 -14.73 -11.18 -20.09
N ASN A 18 -15.45 -10.62 -21.06
CA ASN A 18 -16.88 -10.87 -21.25
C ASN A 18 -17.19 -12.29 -21.76
N GLU A 19 -16.23 -12.98 -22.40
CA GLU A 19 -16.43 -14.34 -22.91
C GLU A 19 -16.23 -15.42 -21.83
N GLN A 20 -15.23 -15.29 -20.94
CA GLN A 20 -15.00 -16.25 -19.85
C GLN A 20 -16.10 -16.22 -18.80
N TRP A 21 -16.61 -15.04 -18.46
CA TRP A 21 -17.72 -14.87 -17.52
C TRP A 21 -19.03 -15.47 -18.08
N ASN A 22 -19.29 -15.29 -19.38
CA ASN A 22 -20.45 -15.90 -20.05
C ASN A 22 -20.33 -17.42 -20.17
N GLN A 23 -19.11 -17.96 -20.30
CA GLN A 23 -18.88 -19.41 -20.35
C GLN A 23 -19.05 -20.06 -18.96
N GLN A 24 -18.53 -19.43 -17.89
CA GLN A 24 -18.73 -19.90 -16.51
C GLN A 24 -20.20 -19.90 -16.08
N HIS A 25 -20.96 -18.86 -16.44
CA HIS A 25 -22.40 -18.81 -16.14
C HIS A 25 -23.20 -19.88 -16.90
N LYS A 26 -22.74 -20.26 -18.10
CA LYS A 26 -23.37 -21.31 -18.90
C LYS A 26 -23.12 -22.69 -18.30
N ASP A 27 -21.90 -22.93 -17.82
CA ASP A 27 -21.52 -24.19 -17.18
C ASP A 27 -22.17 -24.36 -15.78
N GLU A 28 -22.40 -23.26 -15.05
CA GLU A 28 -23.14 -23.26 -13.77
C GLU A 28 -24.65 -23.49 -13.97
N GLN A 29 -25.25 -22.94 -15.01
CA GLN A 29 -26.65 -23.25 -15.38
C GLN A 29 -26.82 -24.71 -15.83
N GLU A 30 -25.84 -25.27 -16.55
CA GLU A 30 -25.85 -26.70 -16.94
C GLU A 30 -25.64 -27.64 -15.72
N LYS A 31 -24.90 -27.22 -14.69
CA LYS A 31 -24.79 -27.98 -13.42
C LYS A 31 -26.07 -27.93 -12.60
N GLN A 32 -26.70 -26.76 -12.43
CA GLN A 32 -27.94 -26.63 -11.67
C GLN A 32 -29.12 -27.38 -12.31
N SER A 33 -29.14 -27.48 -13.65
CA SER A 33 -30.14 -28.27 -14.37
C SER A 33 -29.92 -29.79 -14.29
N ARG A 34 -28.73 -30.27 -13.88
CA ARG A 34 -28.46 -31.70 -13.63
C ARG A 34 -28.76 -32.16 -12.20
N GLU A 35 -28.83 -31.25 -11.24
CA GLU A 35 -29.09 -31.58 -9.82
C GLU A 35 -30.57 -31.53 -9.43
N GLN A 36 -31.48 -31.11 -10.33
CA GLN A 36 -32.93 -31.04 -10.09
C GLN A 36 -33.76 -32.25 -10.59
N LEU A 37 -33.18 -33.45 -10.65
CA LEU A 37 -33.94 -34.68 -10.89
C LEU A 37 -33.94 -35.55 -9.62
N SER A 38 -34.96 -35.36 -8.78
CA SER A 38 -35.29 -36.22 -7.65
C SER A 38 -35.81 -37.60 -8.10
N PRO A 39 -35.81 -38.57 -7.17
CA PRO A 39 -37.05 -39.28 -6.89
C PRO A 39 -37.45 -39.24 -5.41
N SER A 40 -38.70 -38.85 -5.21
CA SER A 40 -39.69 -39.22 -4.17
C SER A 40 -39.57 -40.69 -3.68
N ASP A 41 -40.04 -41.16 -2.52
CA ASP A 41 -40.98 -40.70 -1.48
C ASP A 41 -40.86 -41.67 -0.27
N ASP A 42 -41.59 -41.35 0.81
CA ASP A 42 -42.00 -42.19 1.97
C ASP A 42 -41.06 -42.28 3.20
N VAL A 43 -41.47 -42.25 4.48
CA VAL A 43 -42.73 -42.01 5.23
C VAL A 43 -42.37 -42.05 6.75
N ILE A 44 -42.97 -41.15 7.56
CA ILE A 44 -43.31 -41.24 9.01
C ILE A 44 -42.22 -41.44 10.11
N GLY A 45 -42.05 -40.39 10.95
CA GLY A 45 -42.46 -40.46 12.38
C GLY A 45 -41.40 -40.52 13.49
N GLY A 46 -41.46 -39.53 14.41
CA GLY A 46 -41.53 -39.81 15.87
C GLY A 46 -40.29 -39.56 16.75
N ASN A 47 -40.34 -38.44 17.49
CA ASN A 47 -40.09 -38.26 18.93
C ASN A 47 -38.90 -38.87 19.72
N THR A 48 -38.40 -38.02 20.64
CA THR A 48 -37.85 -38.24 22.00
C THR A 48 -36.38 -38.65 22.21
N ALA A 49 -35.61 -37.67 22.71
CA ALA A 49 -34.91 -37.61 24.01
C ALA A 49 -34.01 -38.76 24.52
N ASN A 50 -32.83 -38.29 24.97
CA ASN A 50 -32.03 -38.68 26.12
C ASN A 50 -30.97 -39.80 26.05
N ASP A 51 -29.79 -39.36 26.51
CA ASP A 51 -28.84 -39.98 27.43
C ASP A 51 -27.90 -41.12 26.98
N ASN A 52 -26.62 -40.71 27.02
CA ASN A 52 -25.51 -41.31 27.76
C ASN A 52 -24.93 -42.67 27.35
N ASP A 53 -23.60 -42.56 27.20
CA ASP A 53 -22.58 -43.38 27.86
C ASP A 53 -22.02 -44.63 27.16
N VAL A 54 -20.69 -44.52 26.99
CA VAL A 54 -19.66 -45.49 27.40
C VAL A 54 -19.35 -46.64 26.43
N ASP A 55 -18.26 -46.41 25.67
CA ASP A 55 -16.95 -47.04 25.86
C ASP A 55 -16.72 -48.52 25.45
N ILE A 56 -15.49 -48.72 24.95
CA ILE A 56 -14.71 -49.96 24.84
C ILE A 56 -15.04 -50.91 23.67
N GLY A 57 -13.99 -51.24 22.90
CA GLY A 57 -13.85 -52.60 22.37
C GLY A 57 -13.06 -52.74 21.08
N GLU A 58 -11.76 -52.96 21.23
CA GLU A 58 -10.79 -53.30 20.20
C GLU A 58 -11.03 -54.67 19.51
N ASP A 59 -10.26 -54.86 18.43
CA ASP A 59 -9.63 -56.11 17.96
C ASP A 59 -10.33 -57.03 16.92
N ASN A 60 -9.85 -56.86 15.67
CA ASN A 60 -8.96 -57.79 14.94
C ASN A 60 -9.45 -59.18 14.43
N TYR A 61 -8.81 -59.54 13.31
CA TYR A 61 -8.78 -60.79 12.51
C TYR A 61 -9.81 -60.89 11.36
N VAL A 62 -9.46 -60.85 10.05
CA VAL A 62 -8.48 -61.58 9.19
C VAL A 62 -9.09 -62.80 8.48
N VAL A 63 -9.15 -62.67 7.14
CA VAL A 63 -8.93 -63.68 6.07
C VAL A 63 -10.03 -64.65 5.61
N GLY A 64 -10.13 -64.70 4.27
CA GLY A 64 -10.52 -65.85 3.43
C GLY A 64 -11.94 -65.77 2.89
N ASP A 65 -12.28 -66.13 1.66
CA ASP A 65 -11.55 -66.45 0.42
C ASP A 65 -12.63 -66.59 -0.69
N ASP A 66 -12.20 -66.81 -1.94
CA ASP A 66 -12.93 -67.48 -3.04
C ASP A 66 -13.96 -66.73 -3.94
N ALA A 67 -13.43 -66.36 -5.13
CA ALA A 67 -13.66 -67.02 -6.42
C ALA A 67 -15.03 -66.97 -7.14
N SER A 68 -15.02 -66.17 -8.21
CA SER A 68 -15.22 -66.59 -9.62
C SER A 68 -16.63 -66.60 -10.28
N MET A 69 -16.60 -66.10 -11.53
CA MET A 69 -17.31 -66.54 -12.74
C MET A 69 -18.74 -66.05 -13.07
N LYS A 70 -18.84 -65.24 -14.14
CA LYS A 70 -19.57 -65.43 -15.45
C LYS A 70 -20.06 -64.08 -15.99
N GLU A 71 -19.51 -63.57 -17.09
CA GLU A 71 -19.90 -63.80 -18.50
C GLU A 71 -21.40 -63.60 -18.79
N GLU A 72 -21.73 -62.52 -19.52
CA GLU A 72 -22.66 -62.61 -20.64
C GLU A 72 -22.40 -61.53 -21.71
N THR A 73 -22.23 -62.01 -22.93
CA THR A 73 -21.97 -61.35 -24.21
C THR A 73 -23.20 -60.65 -24.79
N ARG A 74 -23.01 -59.59 -25.61
CA ARG A 74 -23.57 -59.53 -26.98
C ARG A 74 -23.01 -58.37 -27.82
N ASP A 75 -22.50 -58.76 -28.98
CA ASP A 75 -22.07 -57.94 -30.11
C ASP A 75 -23.21 -57.19 -30.82
N ILE A 76 -22.86 -56.11 -31.54
CA ILE A 76 -23.00 -55.95 -33.01
C ILE A 76 -22.95 -54.44 -33.37
N SER A 77 -21.89 -54.05 -34.08
CA SER A 77 -21.74 -52.83 -34.92
C SER A 77 -22.34 -53.11 -36.32
N PRO A 78 -22.36 -52.23 -37.38
CA PRO A 78 -21.73 -50.92 -37.54
C PRO A 78 -22.50 -49.89 -38.44
N ASN A 79 -21.77 -48.82 -38.79
CA ASN A 79 -21.88 -47.93 -39.97
C ASN A 79 -22.64 -46.60 -39.78
N ALA A 80 -22.24 -45.45 -40.36
CA ALA A 80 -21.03 -45.05 -41.08
C ALA A 80 -21.13 -43.53 -41.42
N SER A 81 -20.02 -43.00 -41.96
CA SER A 81 -19.82 -41.79 -42.78
C SER A 81 -19.40 -40.52 -42.02
N LYS A 82 -18.12 -40.09 -42.09
CA LYS A 82 -17.36 -39.47 -43.21
C LYS A 82 -18.04 -38.15 -43.64
N ARG A 83 -17.38 -36.98 -43.66
CA ARG A 83 -16.16 -36.70 -44.45
C ARG A 83 -15.52 -35.35 -44.08
N ARG A 84 -14.21 -35.31 -44.29
CA ARG A 84 -13.22 -34.23 -44.13
C ARG A 84 -13.04 -33.38 -45.41
N ARG A 85 -12.30 -32.25 -45.23
CA ARG A 85 -11.36 -31.55 -46.16
C ARG A 85 -11.98 -30.65 -47.24
N SER A 86 -11.36 -29.58 -47.76
CA SER A 86 -10.18 -28.74 -47.43
C SER A 86 -10.02 -27.66 -48.55
N THR A 87 -9.19 -26.63 -48.31
CA THR A 87 -8.29 -25.91 -49.26
C THR A 87 -8.85 -25.09 -50.45
N SER A 88 -8.74 -23.74 -50.36
CA SER A 88 -8.01 -22.73 -51.22
C SER A 88 -8.07 -22.76 -52.77
N PRO A 89 -7.55 -21.75 -53.51
CA PRO A 89 -7.71 -20.28 -53.50
C PRO A 89 -7.96 -19.67 -54.94
N ASP A 90 -7.92 -18.33 -55.05
CA ASP A 90 -7.50 -17.49 -56.20
C ASP A 90 -8.46 -17.01 -57.33
N VAL A 91 -8.56 -15.65 -57.39
CA VAL A 91 -8.20 -14.71 -58.49
C VAL A 91 -9.15 -14.42 -59.69
N ALA A 92 -9.24 -13.09 -59.96
CA ALA A 92 -9.55 -12.37 -61.22
C ALA A 92 -11.01 -12.36 -61.71
N GLU A 93 -11.55 -11.36 -62.40
CA GLU A 93 -11.18 -10.01 -62.88
C GLU A 93 -12.49 -9.42 -63.47
N GLY A 94 -12.57 -8.10 -63.63
CA GLY A 94 -13.21 -7.53 -64.84
C GLY A 94 -14.64 -6.98 -64.76
N ASP A 95 -14.70 -5.65 -64.70
CA ASP A 95 -15.44 -4.73 -65.58
C ASP A 95 -16.99 -4.68 -65.63
N GLY A 96 -17.48 -3.42 -65.58
CA GLY A 96 -18.47 -2.95 -66.56
C GLY A 96 -19.71 -2.20 -66.04
N GLU A 97 -19.63 -0.86 -66.03
CA GLU A 97 -20.65 0.15 -66.39
C GLU A 97 -22.03 0.22 -65.66
N VAL A 98 -22.32 1.30 -64.91
CA VAL A 98 -22.89 2.62 -65.29
C VAL A 98 -24.42 2.64 -65.55
N LYS A 99 -25.16 3.33 -64.65
CA LYS A 99 -26.21 4.36 -64.88
C LYS A 99 -26.89 4.69 -63.53
N GLY A 100 -26.69 5.89 -62.98
CA GLY A 100 -27.64 7.03 -63.06
C GLY A 100 -28.59 6.99 -61.85
N GLY A 101 -28.79 7.99 -61.00
CA GLY A 101 -28.53 9.41 -61.01
C GLY A 101 -29.74 10.06 -60.34
N GLU A 102 -29.56 10.86 -59.28
CA GLU A 102 -30.32 12.10 -59.04
C GLU A 102 -29.89 12.79 -57.74
N THR A 103 -29.72 14.09 -57.89
CA THR A 103 -29.22 15.10 -56.96
C THR A 103 -30.34 15.74 -56.16
N VAL A 104 -30.14 15.99 -54.85
CA VAL A 104 -30.72 17.17 -54.18
C VAL A 104 -29.73 17.71 -53.15
N SER A 105 -29.25 18.92 -53.39
CA SER A 105 -28.46 19.77 -52.50
C SER A 105 -29.33 20.52 -51.48
N LYS A 106 -28.84 20.68 -50.24
CA LYS A 106 -29.11 21.90 -49.44
C LYS A 106 -28.07 22.09 -48.32
N GLU A 107 -27.53 23.31 -48.30
CA GLU A 107 -26.59 23.86 -47.32
C GLU A 107 -27.17 23.94 -45.90
N ARG A 108 -26.31 23.76 -44.88
CA ARG A 108 -26.03 24.76 -43.81
C ARG A 108 -25.25 24.14 -42.64
N GLY A 109 -24.28 24.91 -42.13
CA GLY A 109 -24.20 25.17 -40.69
C GLY A 109 -23.10 24.47 -39.90
N LYS A 110 -22.08 25.25 -39.53
CA LYS A 110 -21.16 25.02 -38.41
C LYS A 110 -21.91 24.64 -37.13
N GLN A 111 -21.43 23.65 -36.39
CA GLN A 111 -21.35 23.67 -34.91
C GLN A 111 -20.53 22.49 -34.39
N GLY A 112 -19.58 22.79 -33.50
CA GLY A 112 -18.75 21.80 -32.83
C GLY A 112 -19.51 21.03 -31.76
N TYR A 113 -19.03 19.83 -31.47
CA TYR A 113 -19.45 19.04 -30.32
C TYR A 113 -18.23 18.56 -29.54
N GLY A 114 -18.14 19.03 -28.31
CA GLY A 114 -17.43 18.35 -27.26
C GLY A 114 -18.33 17.37 -26.50
N ARG A 115 -17.69 16.74 -25.51
CA ARG A 115 -18.21 15.98 -24.35
C ARG A 115 -18.31 14.46 -24.45
N GLY A 116 -17.70 13.86 -23.43
CA GLY A 116 -18.03 12.56 -22.87
C GLY A 116 -17.20 12.24 -21.62
N ARG A 117 -17.26 13.06 -20.56
CA ARG A 117 -16.66 12.72 -19.24
C ARG A 117 -17.69 11.94 -18.41
N ARG A 118 -17.35 10.70 -18.06
CA ARG A 118 -18.13 9.80 -17.17
C ARG A 118 -17.66 10.03 -15.72
N TRP A 119 -18.49 10.70 -14.92
CA TRP A 119 -18.36 10.79 -13.46
C TRP A 119 -19.38 9.84 -12.85
N ASN A 120 -18.93 8.71 -12.31
CA ASN A 120 -19.71 7.82 -11.45
C ASN A 120 -18.73 6.84 -10.79
N LYS A 121 -18.19 7.17 -9.62
CA LYS A 121 -17.55 6.19 -8.72
C LYS A 121 -17.42 6.66 -7.26
N PHE A 122 -18.33 7.50 -6.77
CA PHE A 122 -18.44 7.83 -5.33
C PHE A 122 -19.45 6.95 -4.58
N ARG A 123 -19.76 5.76 -5.10
CA ARG A 123 -20.68 4.81 -4.48
C ARG A 123 -20.05 3.42 -4.48
N ARG A 124 -19.49 3.01 -3.33
CA ARG A 124 -19.73 1.70 -2.68
C ARG A 124 -18.65 1.42 -1.64
N THR A 125 -19.05 1.43 -0.37
CA THR A 125 -18.69 0.45 0.67
C THR A 125 -19.70 0.58 1.82
N HIS A 126 -20.78 -0.20 1.81
CA HIS A 126 -21.12 -1.05 2.94
C HIS A 126 -22.27 -2.02 2.63
N ASN A 127 -22.07 -3.24 3.09
CA ASN A 127 -22.97 -4.38 3.08
C ASN A 127 -24.13 -4.17 4.05
N GLU A 128 -25.35 -4.45 3.60
CA GLU A 128 -26.45 -4.92 4.44
C GLU A 128 -26.79 -6.34 4.01
N SER A 129 -26.89 -7.21 5.00
CA SER A 129 -27.26 -8.61 4.94
C SER A 129 -28.77 -8.76 4.75
N GLU A 130 -29.23 -9.47 3.72
CA GLU A 130 -30.56 -10.09 3.74
C GLU A 130 -30.54 -11.47 3.08
N ASN A 131 -30.94 -12.45 3.89
CA ASN A 131 -31.31 -13.81 3.49
C ASN A 131 -32.60 -13.79 2.67
N GLY A 132 -32.65 -14.57 1.59
CA GLY A 132 -33.89 -14.89 0.88
C GLY A 132 -33.62 -15.75 -0.35
N GLY A 133 -33.88 -17.07 -0.23
CA GLY A 133 -33.82 -18.02 -1.35
C GLY A 133 -34.91 -17.80 -2.41
N PRO A 134 -34.85 -18.52 -3.54
CA PRO A 134 -35.60 -18.20 -4.74
C PRO A 134 -36.90 -18.99 -4.83
N GLU A 135 -38.03 -18.31 -5.05
CA GLU A 135 -39.20 -18.89 -5.70
C GLU A 135 -39.56 -18.05 -6.91
N GLY A 136 -39.56 -18.71 -8.08
CA GLY A 136 -39.95 -18.12 -9.35
C GLY A 136 -41.47 -18.03 -9.50
N THR A 137 -41.90 -17.05 -10.28
CA THR A 137 -42.99 -17.26 -11.25
C THR A 137 -43.03 -16.09 -12.22
N ASP A 138 -42.89 -16.43 -13.50
CA ASP A 138 -43.17 -15.56 -14.63
C ASP A 138 -44.61 -15.05 -14.58
N GLN A 139 -44.80 -13.76 -14.30
CA GLN A 139 -45.98 -13.02 -14.78
C GLN A 139 -45.60 -11.61 -15.22
N THR A 140 -45.76 -11.41 -16.53
CA THR A 140 -45.88 -10.14 -17.24
C THR A 140 -46.63 -9.08 -16.44
N HIS A 141 -45.90 -8.14 -15.82
CA HIS A 141 -46.47 -6.87 -15.39
C HIS A 141 -45.62 -5.70 -15.85
N GLN A 142 -46.23 -4.91 -16.75
CA GLN A 142 -46.05 -3.49 -17.01
C GLN A 142 -44.75 -2.87 -16.46
N ARG A 143 -43.91 -2.38 -17.38
CA ARG A 143 -42.87 -1.38 -17.13
C ARG A 143 -43.44 -0.25 -16.25
N ARG A 144 -43.29 -0.37 -14.93
CA ARG A 144 -43.36 0.76 -14.02
C ARG A 144 -42.15 1.63 -14.36
N ARG A 145 -42.38 2.71 -15.12
CA ARG A 145 -41.52 3.90 -15.04
C ARG A 145 -41.35 4.17 -13.55
N SER A 146 -40.14 3.93 -13.02
CA SER A 146 -39.86 4.36 -11.66
C SER A 146 -40.13 5.86 -11.62
N LYS A 147 -41.06 6.26 -10.75
CA LYS A 147 -41.25 7.67 -10.45
C LYS A 147 -39.92 8.14 -9.86
N PHE A 148 -39.10 8.80 -10.66
CA PHE A 148 -38.01 9.63 -10.16
C PHE A 148 -38.63 10.53 -9.10
N SER A 149 -38.26 10.32 -7.81
CA SER A 149 -38.81 11.17 -6.77
C SER A 149 -38.21 12.58 -6.95
N PRO A 150 -39.03 13.64 -6.88
CA PRO A 150 -38.53 15.02 -6.93
C PRO A 150 -37.47 15.28 -5.86
N GLU A 151 -37.57 14.62 -4.70
CA GLU A 151 -36.64 14.71 -3.58
C GLU A 151 -35.24 14.16 -3.91
N ILE A 152 -35.12 13.07 -4.67
CA ILE A 152 -33.82 12.52 -5.11
C ILE A 152 -33.11 13.46 -6.10
N SER A 153 -33.90 14.19 -6.90
CA SER A 153 -33.35 15.17 -7.86
C SER A 153 -32.95 16.46 -7.15
N LYS A 154 -33.72 16.88 -6.14
CA LYS A 154 -33.37 18.00 -5.26
C LYS A 154 -32.11 17.68 -4.44
N THR A 155 -32.02 16.54 -3.76
CA THR A 155 -30.80 16.09 -3.02
C THR A 155 -29.54 16.21 -3.87
N LYS A 156 -29.56 15.69 -5.09
CA LYS A 156 -28.42 15.81 -6.03
C LYS A 156 -28.04 17.24 -6.38
N GLN A 157 -29.01 18.15 -6.41
CA GLN A 157 -28.78 19.55 -6.76
C GLN A 157 -27.96 20.25 -5.67
N TRP A 158 -28.35 20.15 -4.40
CA TRP A 158 -27.58 20.77 -3.31
C TRP A 158 -26.32 19.99 -2.93
N ASP A 159 -26.28 18.67 -3.10
CA ASP A 159 -25.02 17.91 -3.03
C ASP A 159 -23.98 18.50 -4.00
N THR A 160 -24.39 18.76 -5.25
CA THR A 160 -23.51 19.32 -6.26
C THR A 160 -23.04 20.72 -5.84
N VAL A 161 -23.96 21.61 -5.47
CA VAL A 161 -23.62 23.00 -5.10
C VAL A 161 -22.67 23.05 -3.91
N LEU A 162 -22.92 22.29 -2.85
CA LEU A 162 -22.06 22.27 -1.67
C LEU A 162 -20.66 21.72 -1.97
N ILE A 163 -20.58 20.64 -2.75
CA ILE A 163 -19.30 20.01 -3.11
C ILE A 163 -18.48 20.91 -4.04
N THR A 164 -19.12 21.53 -5.04
CA THR A 164 -18.42 22.33 -6.07
C THR A 164 -18.21 23.78 -5.68
N ALA A 165 -18.85 24.29 -4.62
CA ALA A 165 -18.61 25.64 -4.13
C ALA A 165 -17.12 25.86 -3.89
N LEU A 166 -16.55 26.97 -4.35
CA LEU A 166 -15.12 27.30 -4.24
C LEU A 166 -14.17 26.37 -4.99
N ASP A 167 -14.65 25.67 -6.02
CA ASP A 167 -13.74 24.98 -6.95
C ASP A 167 -12.87 25.96 -7.75
N VAL A 168 -13.32 27.22 -7.84
CA VAL A 168 -12.59 28.39 -8.32
C VAL A 168 -12.80 29.54 -7.34
N TYR A 169 -11.73 30.03 -6.70
CA TYR A 169 -11.83 31.03 -5.63
C TYR A 169 -12.22 32.44 -6.09
N ASP A 170 -12.11 32.74 -7.38
CA ASP A 170 -12.49 34.04 -7.95
C ASP A 170 -13.98 34.36 -7.76
N TYR A 171 -14.82 33.32 -7.68
CA TYR A 171 -16.27 33.41 -7.50
C TYR A 171 -16.72 33.02 -6.09
N ALA A 172 -15.82 33.12 -5.11
CA ALA A 172 -16.06 32.67 -3.75
C ALA A 172 -17.33 33.26 -3.13
N LYS A 173 -17.59 34.54 -3.38
CA LYS A 173 -18.78 35.23 -2.87
C LYS A 173 -20.04 34.65 -3.50
N GLU A 174 -20.08 34.56 -4.83
CA GLU A 174 -21.22 34.06 -5.59
C GLU A 174 -21.54 32.62 -5.18
N ASP A 175 -20.51 31.76 -5.08
CA ASP A 175 -20.67 30.36 -4.67
C ASP A 175 -21.24 30.22 -3.25
N ILE A 176 -20.78 31.05 -2.29
CA ILE A 176 -21.32 31.05 -0.92
C ILE A 176 -22.78 31.49 -0.92
N MET A 177 -23.12 32.52 -1.69
CA MET A 177 -24.51 33.01 -1.78
C MET A 177 -25.40 31.97 -2.46
N ASP A 178 -24.95 31.32 -3.53
CA ASP A 178 -25.69 30.30 -4.25
C ASP A 178 -25.91 29.04 -3.39
N ALA A 179 -24.91 28.63 -2.59
CA ALA A 179 -25.07 27.57 -1.60
C ALA A 179 -26.12 27.94 -0.54
N ALA A 180 -26.08 29.16 -0.01
CA ALA A 180 -27.08 29.62 0.97
C ALA A 180 -28.48 29.75 0.37
N ASN A 181 -28.62 30.27 -0.86
CA ASN A 181 -29.89 30.36 -1.58
C ASN A 181 -30.48 28.96 -1.85
N THR A 182 -29.65 28.01 -2.26
CA THR A 182 -30.10 26.63 -2.54
C THR A 182 -30.57 25.93 -1.26
N LEU A 183 -29.88 26.15 -0.13
CA LEU A 183 -30.26 25.57 1.16
C LEU A 183 -31.47 26.26 1.81
N GLU A 184 -31.79 27.50 1.44
CA GLU A 184 -33.00 28.18 1.90
C GLU A 184 -34.29 27.45 1.47
N GLU A 185 -34.26 26.79 0.31
CA GLU A 185 -35.40 26.01 -0.20
C GLU A 185 -35.57 24.65 0.50
N VAL A 186 -34.63 24.26 1.37
CA VAL A 186 -34.63 22.97 2.05
C VAL A 186 -35.49 23.02 3.32
N ASP A 187 -36.15 21.90 3.62
CA ASP A 187 -36.90 21.72 4.85
C ASP A 187 -35.96 21.67 6.07
N ASP A 188 -36.36 22.29 7.17
CA ASP A 188 -35.53 22.47 8.36
C ASP A 188 -35.16 21.14 9.03
N THR A 189 -35.92 20.07 8.75
CA THR A 189 -35.72 18.72 9.32
C THR A 189 -35.05 17.72 8.35
N SER A 190 -34.60 18.20 7.18
CA SER A 190 -34.02 17.34 6.14
C SER A 190 -32.70 16.69 6.59
N LYS A 191 -32.79 15.45 7.11
CA LYS A 191 -31.62 14.65 7.52
C LYS A 191 -30.58 14.49 6.40
N PRO A 192 -30.96 14.26 5.12
CA PRO A 192 -29.97 14.15 4.06
C PRO A 192 -29.13 15.43 3.87
N SER A 193 -29.70 16.63 4.07
CA SER A 193 -28.98 17.89 3.87
C SER A 193 -28.04 18.24 4.97
N ILE A 194 -28.48 18.01 6.19
CA ILE A 194 -27.64 18.11 7.35
C ILE A 194 -26.45 17.14 7.22
N ALA A 195 -26.69 15.89 6.79
CA ALA A 195 -25.64 14.89 6.61
C ALA A 195 -24.67 15.20 5.47
N THR A 196 -25.13 15.71 4.31
CA THR A 196 -24.20 16.12 3.24
C THR A 196 -23.35 17.31 3.69
N PHE A 197 -23.96 18.30 4.34
CA PHE A 197 -23.24 19.50 4.79
C PHE A 197 -22.16 19.15 5.82
N GLU A 198 -22.49 18.31 6.79
CA GLU A 198 -21.55 17.71 7.76
C GLU A 198 -20.35 17.06 7.05
N ARG A 199 -20.60 16.16 6.10
CA ARG A 199 -19.52 15.51 5.33
C ARG A 199 -18.67 16.50 4.56
N CYS A 200 -19.26 17.57 4.04
CA CYS A 200 -18.53 18.61 3.33
C CYS A 200 -17.58 19.38 4.27
N VAL A 201 -18.02 19.67 5.50
CA VAL A 201 -17.17 20.31 6.52
C VAL A 201 -15.95 19.45 6.83
N GLU A 202 -16.13 18.13 6.98
CA GLU A 202 -15.05 17.20 7.29
C GLU A 202 -14.13 16.94 6.09
N ALA A 203 -14.67 16.87 4.87
CA ALA A 203 -13.90 16.54 3.67
C ALA A 203 -13.13 17.73 3.09
N PHE A 204 -13.57 18.97 3.26
CA PHE A 204 -12.96 20.10 2.54
C PHE A 204 -12.30 21.12 3.50
N PRO A 205 -11.03 20.91 3.91
CA PRO A 205 -10.30 21.75 4.89
C PRO A 205 -10.33 23.25 4.59
N ILE A 206 -10.25 23.59 3.32
CA ILE A 206 -10.11 24.97 2.84
C ILE A 206 -11.48 25.66 2.79
N LYS A 207 -12.56 24.89 2.61
CA LYS A 207 -13.93 25.39 2.45
C LYS A 207 -14.65 25.58 3.80
N THR A 208 -14.05 25.18 4.92
CA THR A 208 -14.65 25.25 6.25
C THR A 208 -15.15 26.65 6.62
N GLY A 209 -14.38 27.71 6.33
CA GLY A 209 -14.79 29.09 6.60
C GLY A 209 -15.96 29.57 5.72
N ALA A 210 -16.09 29.00 4.52
CA ALA A 210 -17.19 29.30 3.61
C ALA A 210 -18.47 28.63 4.07
N TYR A 211 -18.40 27.36 4.49
CA TYR A 211 -19.54 26.67 5.09
C TYR A 211 -20.04 27.38 6.35
N ALA A 212 -19.13 27.89 7.19
CA ALA A 212 -19.52 28.72 8.33
C ALA A 212 -20.27 30.00 7.91
N SER A 213 -19.86 30.62 6.80
CA SER A 213 -20.52 31.80 6.23
C SER A 213 -21.92 31.47 5.73
N VAL A 214 -22.10 30.32 5.06
CA VAL A 214 -23.41 29.82 4.60
C VAL A 214 -24.37 29.68 5.78
N VAL A 215 -23.93 29.09 6.89
CA VAL A 215 -24.76 28.95 8.11
C VAL A 215 -25.15 30.30 8.70
N GLY A 216 -24.22 31.26 8.75
CA GLY A 216 -24.52 32.64 9.17
C GLY A 216 -25.59 33.30 8.30
N ILE A 217 -25.50 33.14 6.97
CA ILE A 217 -26.49 33.68 6.02
C ILE A 217 -27.85 32.99 6.18
N LEU A 218 -27.88 31.65 6.36
CA LEU A 218 -29.13 30.92 6.59
C LEU A 218 -29.85 31.44 7.84
N LYS A 219 -29.12 31.69 8.92
CA LYS A 219 -29.69 32.31 10.12
C LYS A 219 -30.28 33.69 9.82
N ALA A 220 -29.55 34.55 9.11
CA ALA A 220 -30.02 35.89 8.74
C ALA A 220 -31.28 35.88 7.86
N LYS A 221 -31.44 34.83 7.04
CA LYS A 221 -32.61 34.58 6.17
C LYS A 221 -33.80 33.94 6.87
N GLY A 222 -33.74 33.73 8.19
CA GLY A 222 -34.83 33.12 8.95
C GLY A 222 -34.86 31.60 8.94
N LYS A 223 -33.77 30.95 8.51
CA LYS A 223 -33.57 29.49 8.57
C LYS A 223 -32.75 29.08 9.80
N ALA A 224 -33.06 29.69 10.94
CA ALA A 224 -32.32 29.49 12.19
C ALA A 224 -32.36 28.04 12.70
N THR A 225 -33.51 27.36 12.58
CA THR A 225 -33.67 25.95 12.98
C THR A 225 -32.81 24.99 12.14
N LEU A 226 -32.77 25.17 10.82
CA LEU A 226 -31.88 24.38 9.94
C LEU A 226 -30.41 24.61 10.27
N ALA A 227 -30.02 25.88 10.49
CA ALA A 227 -28.67 26.25 10.90
C ALA A 227 -28.28 25.56 12.23
N GLU A 228 -29.19 25.54 13.21
CA GLU A 228 -28.99 24.87 14.49
C GLU A 228 -28.83 23.35 14.32
N HIS A 229 -29.65 22.69 13.51
CA HIS A 229 -29.48 21.25 13.23
C HIS A 229 -28.15 20.90 12.56
N ILE A 230 -27.67 21.74 11.63
CA ILE A 230 -26.34 21.56 11.01
C ILE A 230 -25.24 21.64 12.08
N VAL A 231 -25.31 22.65 12.93
CA VAL A 231 -24.35 22.87 14.01
C VAL A 231 -24.39 21.75 15.05
N GLN A 232 -25.57 21.28 15.45
CA GLN A 232 -25.74 20.14 16.34
C GLN A 232 -25.05 18.89 15.81
N ARG A 233 -25.20 18.63 14.50
CA ARG A 233 -24.59 17.47 13.87
C ARG A 233 -23.07 17.56 13.88
N VAL A 234 -22.50 18.73 13.60
CA VAL A 234 -21.06 18.98 13.68
C VAL A 234 -20.55 18.88 15.13
N LEU A 235 -21.30 19.36 16.12
CA LEU A 235 -20.97 19.20 17.55
C LEU A 235 -20.94 17.73 17.97
N HIS A 236 -21.95 16.96 17.57
CA HIS A 236 -21.97 15.51 17.81
C HIS A 236 -20.77 14.81 17.15
N ASN A 237 -20.44 15.20 15.92
CA ASN A 237 -19.31 14.64 15.19
C ASN A 237 -17.95 15.03 15.77
N LEU A 238 -17.82 16.20 16.40
CA LEU A 238 -16.61 16.57 17.13
C LEU A 238 -16.32 15.55 18.24
N VAL A 239 -17.33 15.17 19.03
CA VAL A 239 -17.18 14.12 20.06
C VAL A 239 -16.75 12.81 19.42
N SER A 240 -17.47 12.37 18.38
CA SER A 240 -17.16 11.13 17.67
C SER A 240 -15.76 11.14 17.07
N SER A 241 -15.29 12.28 16.54
CA SER A 241 -13.95 12.43 15.95
C SER A 241 -12.86 12.38 17.02
N ILE A 242 -13.09 12.98 18.19
CA ILE A 242 -12.16 12.91 19.33
C ILE A 242 -12.09 11.48 19.87
N SER A 243 -13.23 10.81 20.07
CA SER A 243 -13.27 9.41 20.55
C SER A 243 -12.66 8.43 19.55
N SER A 244 -12.90 8.61 18.24
CA SER A 244 -12.30 7.74 17.22
C SER A 244 -10.82 8.03 16.94
N GLY A 245 -10.25 9.12 17.49
CA GLY A 245 -8.89 9.56 17.21
C GLY A 245 -8.70 10.20 15.84
N ASN A 246 -9.78 10.59 15.15
CA ASN A 246 -9.71 11.30 13.87
C ASN A 246 -9.41 12.79 14.08
N ARG A 247 -8.13 13.09 14.28
CA ARG A 247 -7.61 14.45 14.49
C ARG A 247 -8.02 15.44 13.38
N ILE A 248 -7.96 15.04 12.12
CA ILE A 248 -8.21 15.96 10.99
C ILE A 248 -9.69 16.39 10.97
N ALA A 249 -10.60 15.43 11.11
CA ALA A 249 -12.03 15.74 11.22
C ALA A 249 -12.34 16.61 12.45
N ALA A 250 -11.71 16.33 13.60
CA ALA A 250 -11.86 17.15 14.80
C ALA A 250 -11.37 18.61 14.58
N ILE A 251 -10.25 18.81 13.89
CA ILE A 251 -9.77 20.16 13.52
C ILE A 251 -10.77 20.87 12.59
N HIS A 252 -11.28 20.19 11.57
CA HIS A 252 -12.25 20.79 10.64
C HIS A 252 -13.55 21.19 11.35
N ASN A 253 -14.06 20.31 12.21
CA ASN A 253 -15.23 20.56 13.03
C ASN A 253 -14.99 21.76 13.97
N MET A 254 -13.84 21.84 14.64
CA MET A 254 -13.49 23.00 15.49
C MET A 254 -13.34 24.30 14.69
N ARG A 255 -12.68 24.29 13.54
CA ARG A 255 -12.56 25.45 12.65
C ARG A 255 -13.93 25.94 12.17
N PHE A 256 -14.83 25.02 11.87
CA PHE A 256 -16.20 25.34 11.50
C PHE A 256 -16.94 26.01 12.66
N LEU A 257 -16.89 25.44 13.87
CA LEU A 257 -17.56 25.98 15.07
C LEU A 257 -17.01 27.36 15.48
N ILE A 258 -15.71 27.62 15.30
CA ILE A 258 -15.12 28.95 15.46
C ILE A 258 -15.64 29.91 14.38
N GLY A 259 -15.71 29.45 13.14
CA GLY A 259 -16.26 30.25 12.04
C GLY A 259 -17.73 30.61 12.25
N THR A 260 -18.57 29.68 12.70
CA THR A 260 -19.99 29.94 12.98
C THR A 260 -20.17 30.87 14.16
N HIS A 261 -19.34 30.74 15.20
CA HIS A 261 -19.29 31.70 16.31
C HIS A 261 -18.99 33.12 15.80
N CYS A 262 -17.99 33.26 14.92
CA CYS A 262 -17.65 34.54 14.29
C CYS A 262 -18.77 35.06 13.36
N ALA A 263 -19.62 34.18 12.84
CA ALA A 263 -20.80 34.52 12.06
C ALA A 263 -22.05 34.83 12.92
N GLY A 264 -21.89 34.97 14.24
CA GLY A 264 -22.97 35.36 15.17
C GLY A 264 -23.81 34.19 15.70
N PHE A 265 -23.28 32.96 15.70
CA PHE A 265 -23.94 31.78 16.24
C PHE A 265 -23.42 31.46 17.65
N GLU A 266 -24.14 31.92 18.69
CA GLU A 266 -23.68 31.85 20.09
C GLU A 266 -24.07 30.54 20.81
N SER A 267 -25.01 29.75 20.28
CA SER A 267 -25.53 28.54 20.94
C SER A 267 -24.48 27.44 21.16
N CYS A 268 -23.41 27.41 20.37
CA CYS A 268 -22.32 26.43 20.51
C CYS A 268 -21.43 26.67 21.74
N GLN A 269 -21.44 27.88 22.31
CA GLN A 269 -20.51 28.29 23.37
C GLN A 269 -19.04 27.93 23.04
N THR A 270 -18.58 28.22 21.83
CA THR A 270 -17.30 27.74 21.28
C THR A 270 -16.09 28.02 22.19
N MET A 271 -16.06 29.15 22.89
CA MET A 271 -15.00 29.46 23.87
C MET A 271 -14.96 28.45 25.03
N GLN A 272 -16.12 28.00 25.52
CA GLN A 272 -16.20 27.00 26.59
C GLN A 272 -15.75 25.62 26.12
N ILE A 273 -16.05 25.26 24.87
CA ILE A 273 -15.55 24.01 24.25
C ILE A 273 -14.01 24.05 24.22
N ILE A 274 -13.41 25.15 23.77
CA ILE A 274 -11.95 25.32 23.75
C ILE A 274 -11.36 25.19 25.16
N GLU A 275 -11.95 25.86 26.15
CA GLU A 275 -11.54 25.75 27.56
C GLU A 275 -11.64 24.33 28.09
N ALA A 276 -12.71 23.61 27.76
CA ALA A 276 -12.91 22.23 28.17
C ALA A 276 -11.85 21.30 27.56
N LEU A 277 -11.54 21.43 26.27
CA LEU A 277 -10.51 20.61 25.63
C LEU A 277 -9.11 20.86 26.22
N ILE A 278 -8.76 22.12 26.48
CA ILE A 278 -7.50 22.48 27.16
C ILE A 278 -7.49 21.91 28.59
N LYS A 279 -8.60 22.03 29.33
CA LYS A 279 -8.72 21.50 30.69
C LYS A 279 -8.62 19.97 30.73
N ILE A 280 -9.25 19.28 29.78
CA ILE A 280 -9.12 17.83 29.64
C ILE A 280 -7.66 17.46 29.40
N ALA A 281 -6.98 18.12 28.47
CA ALA A 281 -5.56 17.88 28.20
C ALA A 281 -4.66 18.06 29.45
N LYS A 282 -4.93 19.06 30.29
CA LYS A 282 -4.26 19.26 31.58
C LYS A 282 -4.54 18.16 32.59
N ASN A 283 -5.81 17.79 32.76
CA ASN A 283 -6.20 16.74 33.70
C ASN A 283 -5.51 15.41 33.35
N ILE A 284 -5.31 15.13 32.06
CA ILE A 284 -4.55 13.96 31.61
C ILE A 284 -3.07 14.08 31.98
N GLU A 285 -2.47 15.26 31.81
CA GLU A 285 -1.05 15.49 32.14
C GLU A 285 -0.78 15.29 33.64
N GLU A 286 -1.76 15.61 34.49
CA GLU A 286 -1.68 15.52 35.96
C GLU A 286 -2.16 14.17 36.53
N ALA A 287 -2.75 13.30 35.70
CA ALA A 287 -3.27 12.02 36.14
C ALA A 287 -2.17 11.00 36.48
N GLU A 288 -2.47 10.11 37.43
CA GLU A 288 -1.66 8.94 37.73
C GLU A 288 -2.13 7.74 36.88
N PHE A 289 -1.18 6.95 36.39
CA PHE A 289 -1.49 5.85 35.47
C PHE A 289 -0.94 4.53 36.00
N GLU A 290 -1.79 3.49 35.94
CA GLU A 290 -1.48 2.14 36.43
C GLU A 290 -0.50 1.35 35.54
N SER A 291 -0.32 1.77 34.28
CA SER A 291 0.55 1.07 33.32
C SER A 291 1.18 2.04 32.33
N HIS A 292 2.38 1.70 31.86
CA HIS A 292 3.10 2.49 30.86
C HIS A 292 2.28 2.72 29.57
N ARG A 293 1.59 1.68 29.06
CA ARG A 293 0.76 1.79 27.86
C ARG A 293 -0.39 2.80 28.03
N LYS A 294 -1.09 2.78 29.17
CA LYS A 294 -2.15 3.76 29.47
C LYS A 294 -1.57 5.18 29.53
N TYR A 295 -0.42 5.34 30.18
CA TYR A 295 0.30 6.62 30.26
C TYR A 295 0.66 7.18 28.88
N VAL A 296 1.27 6.36 28.01
CA VAL A 296 1.66 6.77 26.64
C VAL A 296 0.44 7.19 25.83
N ASN A 297 -0.61 6.37 25.80
CA ASN A 297 -1.84 6.68 25.06
C ASN A 297 -2.49 7.97 25.56
N ALA A 298 -2.49 8.18 26.87
CA ALA A 298 -3.02 9.38 27.50
C ALA A 298 -2.21 10.63 27.11
N VAL A 299 -0.87 10.57 27.14
CA VAL A 299 -0.01 11.67 26.71
C VAL A 299 -0.22 12.00 25.22
N VAL A 300 -0.29 10.98 24.35
CA VAL A 300 -0.58 11.18 22.92
C VAL A 300 -1.95 11.82 22.72
N ALA A 301 -2.95 11.45 23.51
CA ALA A 301 -4.25 12.09 23.45
C ALA A 301 -4.21 13.56 23.90
N ALA A 302 -3.50 13.87 24.99
CA ALA A 302 -3.32 15.24 25.47
C ALA A 302 -2.62 16.12 24.40
N ASP A 303 -1.56 15.61 23.77
CA ASP A 303 -0.88 16.26 22.64
C ASP A 303 -1.86 16.59 21.50
N ASN A 304 -2.69 15.63 21.12
CA ASN A 304 -3.65 15.79 20.03
C ASN A 304 -4.76 16.78 20.38
N LEU A 305 -5.25 16.79 21.62
CA LEU A 305 -6.24 17.76 22.08
C LEU A 305 -5.68 19.18 22.02
N MET A 306 -4.46 19.39 22.52
CA MET A 306 -3.77 20.69 22.42
C MET A 306 -3.53 21.08 20.97
N TYR A 307 -3.12 20.13 20.12
CA TYR A 307 -2.91 20.35 18.70
C TYR A 307 -4.20 20.73 17.97
N ILE A 308 -5.32 20.04 18.24
CA ILE A 308 -6.64 20.34 17.64
C ILE A 308 -7.05 21.77 17.95
N VAL A 309 -6.91 22.19 19.22
CA VAL A 309 -7.22 23.57 19.63
C VAL A 309 -6.28 24.54 18.92
N MET A 310 -4.97 24.33 19.03
CA MET A 310 -3.94 25.18 18.43
C MET A 310 -4.16 25.40 16.93
N ALA A 311 -4.40 24.32 16.17
CA ALA A 311 -4.60 24.36 14.73
C ALA A 311 -5.95 25.00 14.29
N SER A 312 -6.85 25.26 15.25
CA SER A 312 -8.18 25.83 15.01
C SER A 312 -8.29 27.31 15.40
N LEU A 313 -7.52 27.78 16.39
CA LEU A 313 -7.53 29.20 16.82
C LEU A 313 -7.32 30.23 15.70
N PRO A 314 -6.51 29.98 14.64
CA PRO A 314 -6.34 30.92 13.55
C PRO A 314 -7.63 31.25 12.78
N TRP A 315 -8.74 30.55 13.02
CA TRP A 315 -10.04 30.86 12.40
C TRP A 315 -10.83 31.95 13.13
N PHE A 316 -10.45 32.42 14.32
CA PHE A 316 -11.14 33.59 14.89
C PHE A 316 -11.05 34.79 13.93
N SER A 317 -12.16 35.49 13.68
CA SER A 317 -12.15 36.73 12.90
C SER A 317 -11.32 37.80 13.63
N CYS A 318 -10.81 38.78 12.89
CA CYS A 318 -10.04 39.87 13.51
C CYS A 318 -10.89 40.65 14.53
N ASP A 319 -12.17 40.84 14.26
CA ASP A 319 -13.10 41.52 15.15
C ASP A 319 -13.36 40.72 16.43
N GLU A 320 -13.55 39.41 16.29
CA GLU A 320 -13.81 38.53 17.43
C GLU A 320 -12.56 38.40 18.31
N TYR A 321 -11.39 38.34 17.68
CA TYR A 321 -10.11 38.42 18.36
C TYR A 321 -9.96 39.74 19.13
N ALA A 322 -10.32 40.88 18.54
CA ALA A 322 -10.23 42.17 19.22
C ALA A 322 -11.14 42.25 20.45
N LYS A 323 -12.36 41.69 20.36
CA LYS A 323 -13.32 41.63 21.49
C LYS A 323 -12.83 40.72 22.62
N ASN A 324 -12.32 39.54 22.28
CA ASN A 324 -11.96 38.48 23.23
C ASN A 324 -10.44 38.30 23.39
N LYS A 325 -9.66 39.37 23.15
CA LYS A 325 -8.18 39.33 23.08
C LYS A 325 -7.54 38.67 24.31
N LYS A 326 -8.01 39.02 25.51
CA LYS A 326 -7.47 38.47 26.77
C LYS A 326 -7.69 36.95 26.88
N GLN A 327 -8.88 36.48 26.53
CA GLN A 327 -9.24 35.06 26.61
C GLN A 327 -8.48 34.24 25.57
N ILE A 328 -8.42 34.72 24.31
CA ILE A 328 -7.66 34.04 23.25
C ILE A 328 -6.16 34.04 23.56
N HIS A 329 -5.61 35.12 24.13
CA HIS A 329 -4.22 35.14 24.60
C HIS A 329 -4.00 34.11 25.70
N SER A 330 -4.92 33.98 26.66
CA SER A 330 -4.85 32.95 27.69
C SER A 330 -4.81 31.54 27.11
N PHE A 331 -5.54 31.26 26.03
CA PHE A 331 -5.46 29.97 25.34
C PHE A 331 -4.10 29.76 24.69
N CYS A 332 -3.59 30.76 23.97
CA CYS A 332 -2.26 30.70 23.34
C CYS A 332 -1.14 30.50 24.37
N ASP A 333 -1.21 31.22 25.50
CA ASP A 333 -0.21 31.15 26.57
C ASP A 333 -0.21 29.76 27.23
N GLU A 334 -1.38 29.16 27.41
CA GLU A 334 -1.48 27.80 27.95
C GLU A 334 -0.95 26.74 26.98
N ILE A 335 -1.29 26.83 25.70
CA ILE A 335 -0.78 25.92 24.67
C ILE A 335 0.76 26.04 24.57
N ALA A 336 1.30 27.25 24.63
CA ALA A 336 2.74 27.47 24.65
C ALA A 336 3.39 26.85 25.90
N ALA A 337 2.81 27.06 27.08
CA ALA A 337 3.32 26.49 28.33
C ALA A 337 3.29 24.95 28.32
N TYR A 338 2.23 24.34 27.76
CA TYR A 338 2.16 22.90 27.56
C TYR A 338 3.26 22.41 26.60
N SER A 339 3.43 23.08 25.46
CA SER A 339 4.47 22.76 24.49
C SER A 339 5.88 22.85 25.08
N ASP A 340 6.16 23.83 25.94
CA ASP A 340 7.47 23.97 26.58
C ASP A 340 7.76 22.80 27.53
N ARG A 341 6.77 22.39 28.35
CA ARG A 341 6.89 21.20 29.24
C ARG A 341 7.09 19.92 28.44
N ARG A 342 6.39 19.79 27.32
CA ARG A 342 6.51 18.68 26.38
C ARG A 342 7.89 18.63 25.72
N ASN A 343 8.37 19.75 25.19
CA ASN A 343 9.67 19.83 24.52
C ASN A 343 10.80 19.46 25.47
N TYR A 344 10.71 19.86 26.75
CA TYR A 344 11.65 19.42 27.78
C TYR A 344 11.68 17.89 27.98
N LYS A 345 10.54 17.22 27.87
CA LYS A 345 10.47 15.74 27.90
C LYS A 345 11.06 15.15 26.61
N MET A 346 10.79 15.73 25.44
CA MET A 346 11.32 15.28 24.15
C MET A 346 12.84 15.39 24.06
N GLU A 347 13.44 16.50 24.54
CA GLU A 347 14.90 16.69 24.56
C GLU A 347 15.62 15.61 25.40
N LYS A 348 14.95 15.05 26.41
CA LYS A 348 15.49 13.97 27.25
C LYS A 348 15.42 12.58 26.62
N VAL A 349 14.69 12.39 25.52
CA VAL A 349 14.55 11.08 24.86
C VAL A 349 15.92 10.48 24.53
N ALA A 350 16.85 11.28 23.99
CA ALA A 350 18.18 10.80 23.62
C ALA A 350 19.03 10.36 24.84
N SER A 351 18.85 10.99 26.01
CA SER A 351 19.49 10.55 27.26
C SER A 351 18.81 9.33 27.85
N ASP A 352 17.47 9.27 27.79
CA ASP A 352 16.68 8.18 28.35
C ASP A 352 16.91 6.88 27.58
N LEU A 353 17.08 6.93 26.26
CA LEU A 353 17.42 5.75 25.43
C LEU A 353 18.84 5.22 25.65
N LYS A 354 19.73 6.00 26.26
CA LYS A 354 21.11 5.58 26.56
C LYS A 354 21.22 4.87 27.92
N ARG A 355 20.18 4.95 28.75
CA ARG A 355 20.09 4.37 30.08
C ARG A 355 19.93 2.86 29.97
N THR A 356 20.89 2.12 30.53
CA THR A 356 20.88 0.65 30.56
C THR A 356 20.16 0.09 31.79
N ASP A 357 19.76 0.95 32.72
CA ASP A 357 19.09 0.61 33.98
C ASP A 357 17.57 0.52 33.85
N ILE A 358 17.02 0.82 32.67
CA ILE A 358 15.59 0.84 32.40
C ILE A 358 15.25 -0.34 31.49
N ASP A 359 14.35 -1.21 31.93
CA ASP A 359 13.82 -2.30 31.13
C ASP A 359 12.55 -1.88 30.39
N PRO A 360 12.57 -1.67 29.05
CA PRO A 360 11.40 -1.29 28.26
C PRO A 360 10.33 -2.39 28.16
N SER A 361 10.62 -3.61 28.62
CA SER A 361 9.63 -4.69 28.72
C SER A 361 8.88 -4.71 30.06
N ASN A 362 9.30 -3.90 31.04
CA ASN A 362 8.64 -3.79 32.33
C ASN A 362 7.61 -2.65 32.33
N ASP A 363 6.33 -3.01 32.21
CA ASP A 363 5.20 -2.07 32.20
C ASP A 363 5.03 -1.26 33.51
N ASP A 364 5.69 -1.66 34.60
CA ASP A 364 5.66 -0.99 35.91
C ASP A 364 6.50 0.30 35.94
N HIS A 365 7.39 0.52 34.95
CA HIS A 365 8.20 1.72 34.85
C HIS A 365 7.66 2.65 33.76
N LEU A 366 7.30 3.89 34.12
CA LEU A 366 6.90 4.90 33.14
C LEU A 366 8.14 5.40 32.37
N HIS A 367 8.33 4.90 31.15
CA HIS A 367 9.32 5.43 30.23
C HIS A 367 8.89 6.78 29.64
N ASN A 368 9.84 7.47 29.01
CA ASN A 368 9.57 8.70 28.29
C ASN A 368 8.53 8.43 27.18
N PRO A 369 7.36 9.11 27.18
CA PRO A 369 6.28 8.82 26.23
C PRO A 369 6.62 9.24 24.79
N TYR A 370 7.70 9.97 24.59
CA TYR A 370 8.19 10.42 23.29
C TYR A 370 9.33 9.57 22.74
N ALA A 371 9.61 8.40 23.33
CA ALA A 371 10.65 7.49 22.86
C ALA A 371 10.49 7.10 21.38
N TYR A 372 9.25 7.05 20.87
CA TYR A 372 8.99 6.78 19.45
C TYR A 372 9.62 7.80 18.49
N ILE A 373 9.88 9.03 18.95
CA ILE A 373 10.50 10.07 18.13
C ILE A 373 11.93 9.67 17.76
N ALA A 374 12.60 8.83 18.56
CA ALA A 374 13.90 8.30 18.19
C ALA A 374 13.87 7.36 16.99
N ALA A 375 12.70 6.84 16.58
CA ALA A 375 12.58 6.17 15.28
C ALA A 375 12.91 7.13 14.13
N TYR A 376 12.67 8.44 14.30
CA TYR A 376 13.03 9.47 13.32
C TYR A 376 14.51 9.82 13.30
N ASN A 377 15.32 9.44 14.30
CA ASN A 377 16.81 9.51 14.20
C ASN A 377 17.35 8.70 13.01
N ALA A 378 16.50 7.93 12.32
CA ALA A 378 16.76 7.39 11.00
C ALA A 378 17.13 8.46 9.94
N TYR A 379 16.75 9.73 10.07
CA TYR A 379 17.17 10.71 9.05
C TYR A 379 18.59 11.18 9.25
N THR A 380 18.94 11.70 10.43
CA THR A 380 20.29 12.16 10.78
C THR A 380 20.44 12.20 12.31
N ASP A 381 21.66 12.22 12.83
CA ASP A 381 21.92 12.46 14.26
C ASP A 381 21.58 13.91 14.71
N ASP A 382 21.44 14.85 13.77
CA ASP A 382 21.23 16.29 14.01
C ASP A 382 19.76 16.76 13.82
N ILE A 383 18.77 15.86 13.98
CA ILE A 383 17.37 16.23 13.78
C ILE A 383 16.89 17.14 14.92
N ARG A 384 16.26 18.27 14.55
CA ARG A 384 15.49 19.06 15.50
C ARG A 384 14.22 18.30 15.86
N PHE A 385 14.01 18.08 17.16
CA PHE A 385 12.78 17.46 17.68
C PHE A 385 11.62 18.46 17.68
N GLU A 386 11.30 19.03 16.52
CA GLU A 386 10.19 19.97 16.32
C GLU A 386 9.09 19.27 15.51
N ASP A 387 7.95 19.01 16.12
CA ASP A 387 6.78 18.48 15.44
C ASP A 387 5.81 19.59 15.02
N ARG A 388 4.65 19.20 14.45
CA ARG A 388 3.65 20.17 14.04
C ARG A 388 3.04 20.95 15.20
N LEU A 389 3.01 20.41 16.43
CA LEU A 389 2.54 21.15 17.60
C LEU A 389 3.54 22.25 17.98
N THR A 390 4.82 21.92 18.06
CA THR A 390 5.89 22.88 18.39
C THR A 390 5.96 24.02 17.37
N THR A 391 6.00 23.70 16.07
CA THR A 391 5.97 24.71 15.00
C THR A 391 4.65 25.48 14.93
N GLY A 392 3.55 24.87 15.37
CA GLY A 392 2.24 25.52 15.47
C GLY A 392 2.17 26.57 16.58
N VAL A 393 2.89 26.36 17.69
CA VAL A 393 3.03 27.40 18.74
C VAL A 393 3.76 28.63 18.20
N GLU A 394 4.79 28.45 17.37
CA GLU A 394 5.46 29.57 16.69
C GLU A 394 4.52 30.30 15.72
N CYS A 395 3.67 29.54 15.01
CA CYS A 395 2.59 30.12 14.21
C CYS A 395 1.66 31.00 15.06
N LEU A 396 1.19 30.53 16.23
CA LEU A 396 0.35 31.35 17.11
C LEU A 396 1.08 32.60 17.64
N ARG A 397 2.36 32.48 18.01
CA ARG A 397 3.18 33.64 18.42
C ARG A 397 3.28 34.67 17.29
N SER A 398 3.61 34.23 16.08
CA SER A 398 3.66 35.08 14.88
C SER A 398 2.31 35.72 14.59
N LEU A 399 1.21 34.99 14.72
CA LEU A 399 -0.13 35.52 14.47
C LEU A 399 -0.53 36.60 15.49
N ARG A 400 -0.11 36.47 16.77
CA ARG A 400 -0.29 37.51 17.79
C ARG A 400 0.49 38.78 17.49
N GLU A 401 1.73 38.65 17.01
CA GLU A 401 2.58 39.78 16.63
C GLU A 401 2.02 40.59 15.45
N HIS A 402 1.20 39.95 14.62
CA HIS A 402 0.60 40.54 13.43
C HIS A 402 -0.91 40.82 13.59
N ASP A 403 -1.36 41.09 14.81
CA ASP A 403 -2.76 41.45 15.14
C ASP A 403 -3.81 40.48 14.55
N TRP A 404 -3.49 39.18 14.53
CA TRP A 404 -4.35 38.11 14.04
C TRP A 404 -4.66 38.13 12.54
N ILE A 405 -3.87 38.89 11.77
CA ILE A 405 -4.00 39.00 10.31
C ILE A 405 -3.21 37.87 9.65
N SER A 406 -3.91 37.03 8.88
CA SER A 406 -3.33 35.94 8.08
C SER A 406 -3.90 35.97 6.66
N SER A 407 -3.06 35.62 5.67
CA SER A 407 -3.45 35.48 4.27
C SER A 407 -3.94 34.08 3.90
N THR A 408 -3.70 33.08 4.75
CA THR A 408 -4.01 31.66 4.50
C THR A 408 -5.06 31.06 5.45
N ALA A 409 -5.49 31.82 6.46
CA ALA A 409 -6.73 31.55 7.17
C ALA A 409 -7.92 32.10 6.35
N PHE A 410 -8.58 31.24 5.56
CA PHE A 410 -9.69 31.62 4.69
C PHE A 410 -10.99 31.89 5.46
N ARG A 411 -11.06 33.05 6.12
CA ARG A 411 -12.19 33.50 6.95
C ARG A 411 -13.22 34.25 6.08
N PHE A 412 -14.03 33.52 5.31
CA PHE A 412 -14.99 34.15 4.39
C PHE A 412 -16.09 34.98 5.09
N TYR A 413 -16.43 34.68 6.34
CA TYR A 413 -17.45 35.40 7.14
C TYR A 413 -17.06 36.83 7.52
N GLN A 414 -15.78 37.20 7.42
CA GLN A 414 -15.33 38.59 7.58
C GLN A 414 -15.11 39.30 6.22
N SER A 415 -15.39 38.62 5.10
CA SER A 415 -15.14 39.17 3.77
C SER A 415 -16.22 40.15 3.36
N LYS A 416 -15.80 41.26 2.74
CA LYS A 416 -16.71 42.26 2.18
C LYS A 416 -17.62 41.63 1.12
N GLY A 417 -18.90 41.93 1.19
CA GLY A 417 -19.95 41.34 0.36
C GLY A 417 -20.54 40.03 0.89
N VAL A 418 -19.97 39.43 1.95
CA VAL A 418 -20.55 38.25 2.64
C VAL A 418 -21.00 38.65 4.04
N VAL A 419 -20.17 39.39 4.76
CA VAL A 419 -20.42 39.83 6.14
C VAL A 419 -21.71 40.66 6.29
N GLU A 420 -22.04 41.46 5.28
CA GLU A 420 -23.25 42.29 5.26
C GLU A 420 -24.53 41.46 5.17
N HIS A 421 -24.46 40.25 4.60
CA HIS A 421 -25.58 39.31 4.55
C HIS A 421 -25.73 38.52 5.84
N ILE A 422 -24.62 38.23 6.54
CA ILE A 422 -24.63 37.54 7.84
C ILE A 422 -25.25 38.43 8.92
N PHE A 423 -24.87 39.71 8.96
CA PHE A 423 -25.34 40.67 9.96
C PHE A 423 -26.46 41.60 9.42
N ALA A 424 -27.12 41.21 8.32
CA ALA A 424 -28.36 41.84 7.90
C ALA A 424 -29.39 41.75 9.04
N LYS A 425 -30.30 42.74 9.15
CA LYS A 425 -31.32 42.76 10.21
C LYS A 425 -31.97 41.37 10.32
N PRO A 426 -31.82 40.67 11.45
CA PRO A 426 -32.30 39.31 11.57
C PRO A 426 -33.82 39.30 11.38
N ALA A 427 -34.32 38.37 10.57
CA ALA A 427 -35.71 37.97 10.71
C ALA A 427 -35.89 37.45 12.14
N GLU A 428 -36.80 38.03 12.93
CA GLU A 428 -37.16 37.51 14.26
C GLU A 428 -37.68 36.09 14.07
N THR A 429 -36.79 35.12 14.24
CA THR A 429 -37.10 33.69 14.17
C THR A 429 -36.37 33.05 15.32
N GLU A 430 -37.14 32.70 16.35
CA GLU A 430 -36.64 31.95 17.49
C GLU A 430 -36.39 30.50 17.06
N VAL A 431 -35.23 29.97 17.44
CA VAL A 431 -34.94 28.55 17.31
C VAL A 431 -35.95 27.80 18.18
N ALA A 432 -36.53 26.72 17.68
CA ALA A 432 -37.46 25.91 18.46
C ALA A 432 -36.81 25.43 19.77
N ASP A 433 -37.49 25.62 20.91
CA ASP A 433 -36.97 25.29 22.25
C ASP A 433 -36.45 23.85 22.38
N GLU A 434 -37.12 22.91 21.71
CA GLU A 434 -36.70 21.50 21.66
C GLU A 434 -35.33 21.32 21.01
N VAL A 435 -35.06 22.08 19.94
CA VAL A 435 -33.78 22.05 19.23
C VAL A 435 -32.70 22.69 20.09
N ALA A 436 -32.96 23.86 20.68
CA ALA A 436 -32.00 24.50 21.59
C ALA A 436 -31.62 23.60 22.78
N LYS A 437 -32.59 22.84 23.32
CA LYS A 437 -32.35 21.87 24.41
C LYS A 437 -31.41 20.74 23.97
N VAL A 438 -31.60 20.17 22.78
CA VAL A 438 -30.71 19.12 22.24
C VAL A 438 -29.29 19.65 22.06
N THR A 439 -29.10 20.87 21.55
CA THR A 439 -27.78 21.50 21.45
C THR A 439 -27.11 21.57 22.83
N GLN A 440 -27.84 22.00 23.85
CA GLN A 440 -27.32 22.09 25.21
C GLN A 440 -26.97 20.71 25.79
N GLU A 441 -27.75 19.67 25.52
CA GLU A 441 -27.45 18.29 25.94
C GLU A 441 -26.16 17.77 25.30
N ILE A 442 -25.96 18.00 23.99
CA ILE A 442 -24.72 17.64 23.28
C ILE A 442 -23.53 18.42 23.83
N LEU A 443 -23.69 19.72 24.09
CA LEU A 443 -22.66 20.55 24.70
C LEU A 443 -22.27 20.01 26.08
N GLN A 444 -23.24 19.65 26.92
CA GLN A 444 -22.95 19.06 28.23
C GLN A 444 -22.22 17.71 28.12
N ALA A 445 -22.45 16.93 27.06
CA ALA A 445 -21.69 15.72 26.80
C ALA A 445 -20.22 16.04 26.43
N ILE A 446 -19.97 17.05 25.60
CA ILE A 446 -18.62 17.53 25.26
C ILE A 446 -17.86 17.99 26.51
N LEU A 447 -18.52 18.79 27.36
CA LEU A 447 -17.93 19.32 28.60
C LEU A 447 -17.64 18.23 29.65
N LYS A 448 -18.18 17.02 29.48
CA LYS A 448 -18.05 15.88 30.40
C LYS A 448 -17.37 14.66 29.77
N ILE A 449 -16.63 14.83 28.66
CA ILE A 449 -15.87 13.73 28.05
C ILE A 449 -14.97 13.11 29.12
N GLU A 450 -15.23 11.84 29.45
CA GLU A 450 -14.43 11.06 30.39
C GLU A 450 -13.07 10.73 29.77
N HIS A 451 -12.00 10.84 30.56
CA HIS A 451 -10.62 10.58 30.11
C HIS A 451 -10.33 9.10 29.83
N ASP A 452 -11.16 8.20 30.37
CA ASP A 452 -10.94 6.75 30.32
C ASP A 452 -11.56 6.06 29.10
N LYS A 453 -12.39 6.77 28.33
CA LYS A 453 -13.15 6.20 27.21
C LYS A 453 -12.48 6.52 25.87
N THR A 454 -11.46 5.71 25.60
CA THR A 454 -10.90 5.39 24.27
C THR A 454 -10.58 6.61 23.40
N TRP A 455 -9.40 7.21 23.59
CA TRP A 455 -8.83 8.14 22.61
C TRP A 455 -7.75 7.44 21.80
N ASN A 456 -8.13 6.94 20.62
CA ASN A 456 -7.23 6.20 19.73
C ASN A 456 -6.45 7.16 18.82
N PHE A 457 -5.85 8.20 19.39
CA PHE A 457 -5.07 9.15 18.60
C PHE A 457 -3.73 8.54 18.16
N LYS A 458 -3.33 8.90 16.95
CA LYS A 458 -1.95 8.74 16.49
C LYS A 458 -1.11 9.91 17.00
N PRO A 459 0.21 9.74 17.19
CA PRO A 459 1.11 10.85 17.45
C PRO A 459 0.90 12.05 16.50
N VAL A 460 1.20 13.25 17.01
CA VAL A 460 1.18 14.48 16.20
C VAL A 460 2.16 14.31 15.03
N PRO A 461 1.83 14.78 13.81
CA PRO A 461 2.71 14.59 12.67
C PRO A 461 4.09 15.23 12.92
N PHE A 462 5.13 14.49 12.56
CA PHE A 462 6.52 14.91 12.64
C PHE A 462 7.10 15.07 11.23
N MET A 463 7.76 16.20 10.96
CA MET A 463 8.32 16.54 9.64
C MET A 463 9.81 16.89 9.77
N PRO A 464 10.69 15.88 9.87
CA PRO A 464 12.10 16.10 10.19
C PRO A 464 12.94 16.63 9.02
N LEU A 465 12.49 16.46 7.78
CA LEU A 465 13.26 16.88 6.61
C LEU A 465 13.12 18.38 6.40
N ASN A 466 14.23 19.08 6.62
CA ASN A 466 14.39 20.49 6.32
C ASN A 466 15.19 20.67 5.04
N PHE A 467 14.61 21.38 4.07
CA PHE A 467 15.24 21.64 2.77
C PHE A 467 15.77 23.06 2.71
N ALA A 468 16.99 23.22 2.19
CA ALA A 468 17.61 24.52 2.04
C ALA A 468 16.93 25.31 0.91
N LEU A 469 16.47 26.51 1.21
CA LEU A 469 15.95 27.45 0.23
C LEU A 469 17.13 28.06 -0.55
N ARG A 470 17.21 27.79 -1.85
CA ARG A 470 18.28 28.33 -2.71
C ARG A 470 18.07 29.80 -3.13
N SER A 471 16.96 30.43 -2.76
CA SER A 471 16.65 31.81 -3.16
C SER A 471 15.94 32.61 -2.07
N ASP A 472 16.43 33.82 -1.83
CA ASP A 472 15.86 34.84 -0.94
C ASP A 472 14.40 35.20 -1.27
N LYS A 473 13.93 34.89 -2.50
CA LYS A 473 12.53 35.08 -2.91
C LYS A 473 11.56 34.20 -2.11
N TYR A 474 12.03 33.11 -1.51
CA TYR A 474 11.22 32.17 -0.73
C TYR A 474 11.13 32.53 0.77
N GLU A 475 11.95 33.45 1.26
CA GLU A 475 12.07 33.75 2.69
C GLU A 475 11.07 34.80 3.21
N LYS A 476 10.42 35.56 2.32
CA LYS A 476 9.65 36.76 2.70
C LYS A 476 8.28 36.50 3.33
N GLU A 477 7.77 35.27 3.28
CA GLU A 477 6.43 34.96 3.78
C GLU A 477 6.40 34.73 5.30
N ARG A 478 5.31 35.14 5.94
CA ARG A 478 5.14 35.06 7.40
C ARG A 478 5.10 33.60 7.87
N VAL A 479 5.63 33.36 9.07
CA VAL A 479 5.73 32.01 9.67
C VAL A 479 4.35 31.35 9.78
N HIS A 480 3.34 32.09 10.26
CA HIS A 480 1.99 31.55 10.40
C HIS A 480 1.33 31.24 9.05
N ASP A 481 1.57 32.06 8.03
CA ASP A 481 0.98 31.84 6.71
C ASP A 481 1.58 30.60 6.03
N LYS A 482 2.91 30.39 6.16
CA LYS A 482 3.58 29.16 5.74
C LYS A 482 3.04 27.94 6.48
N TRP A 483 2.94 28.01 7.81
CA TRP A 483 2.49 26.88 8.64
C TRP A 483 1.06 26.46 8.30
N LEU A 484 0.14 27.44 8.16
CA LEU A 484 -1.26 27.21 7.78
C LEU A 484 -1.40 26.65 6.37
N PHE A 485 -0.62 27.13 5.41
CA PHE A 485 -0.59 26.58 4.06
C PHE A 485 -0.18 25.10 4.08
N GLN A 486 0.90 24.78 4.79
CA GLN A 486 1.37 23.41 4.95
C GLN A 486 0.29 22.52 5.60
N GLU A 487 -0.46 23.05 6.57
CA GLU A 487 -1.56 22.32 7.21
C GLU A 487 -2.68 21.98 6.21
N HIS A 488 -3.05 22.94 5.35
CA HIS A 488 -4.03 22.69 4.28
C HIS A 488 -3.55 21.60 3.31
N VAL A 489 -2.26 21.59 2.96
CA VAL A 489 -1.67 20.54 2.10
C VAL A 489 -1.78 19.17 2.78
N ILE A 490 -1.38 19.05 4.05
CA ILE A 490 -1.45 17.79 4.81
C ILE A 490 -2.89 17.27 4.85
N HIS A 491 -3.85 18.15 5.19
CA HIS A 491 -5.25 17.76 5.30
C HIS A 491 -5.82 17.33 3.94
N THR A 492 -5.47 18.05 2.87
CA THR A 492 -5.88 17.71 1.50
C THR A 492 -5.34 16.34 1.09
N ILE A 493 -4.08 16.03 1.40
CA ILE A 493 -3.49 14.72 1.11
C ILE A 493 -4.28 13.61 1.81
N HIS A 494 -4.58 13.76 3.10
CA HIS A 494 -5.28 12.73 3.86
C HIS A 494 -6.73 12.52 3.40
N VAL A 495 -7.43 13.58 2.99
CA VAL A 495 -8.79 13.46 2.45
C VAL A 495 -8.80 12.77 1.09
N PHE A 496 -7.85 13.09 0.21
CA PHE A 496 -7.83 12.62 -1.18
C PHE A 496 -6.82 11.50 -1.43
N MET A 497 -6.38 10.78 -0.38
CA MET A 497 -5.34 9.77 -0.52
C MET A 497 -5.74 8.56 -1.39
N ASP A 498 -7.03 8.35 -1.60
CA ASP A 498 -7.57 7.27 -2.44
C ASP A 498 -7.48 7.57 -3.95
N ASP A 499 -7.27 8.83 -4.35
CA ASP A 499 -7.19 9.24 -5.75
C ASP A 499 -6.05 10.23 -5.99
N THR A 500 -4.95 9.73 -6.58
CA THR A 500 -3.73 10.52 -6.83
C THR A 500 -3.92 11.65 -7.85
N ASP A 501 -4.84 11.53 -8.82
CA ASP A 501 -5.10 12.60 -9.80
C ASP A 501 -5.95 13.70 -9.16
N LEU A 502 -7.00 13.31 -8.44
CA LEU A 502 -7.83 14.26 -7.72
C LEU A 502 -7.02 14.99 -6.64
N CYS A 503 -6.20 14.28 -5.86
CA CYS A 503 -5.33 14.87 -4.85
C CYS A 503 -4.41 15.94 -5.46
N ALA A 504 -3.72 15.63 -6.57
CA ALA A 504 -2.86 16.59 -7.26
C ALA A 504 -3.62 17.84 -7.73
N ARG A 505 -4.84 17.67 -8.27
CA ARG A 505 -5.69 18.80 -8.68
C ARG A 505 -6.11 19.66 -7.50
N GLN A 506 -6.44 19.06 -6.35
CA GLN A 506 -6.85 19.81 -5.16
C GLN A 506 -5.66 20.54 -4.53
N LEU A 507 -4.47 19.95 -4.52
CA LEU A 507 -3.24 20.56 -4.00
C LEU A 507 -2.83 21.83 -4.75
N ILE A 508 -2.92 21.85 -6.08
CA ILE A 508 -2.60 23.06 -6.88
C ILE A 508 -3.64 24.15 -6.69
N LYS A 509 -4.88 23.78 -6.35
CA LYS A 509 -5.96 24.74 -6.13
C LYS A 509 -5.87 25.43 -4.77
N ILE A 510 -5.01 25.01 -3.84
CA ILE A 510 -4.90 25.66 -2.53
C ILE A 510 -4.40 27.10 -2.76
N PRO A 511 -5.18 28.13 -2.41
CA PRO A 511 -4.81 29.50 -2.75
C PRO A 511 -3.66 29.96 -1.87
N PHE A 512 -2.51 30.23 -2.48
CA PHE A 512 -1.35 30.77 -1.79
C PHE A 512 -0.54 31.64 -2.75
N ASN A 513 -0.65 32.96 -2.59
CA ASN A 513 -0.05 33.93 -3.50
C ASN A 513 1.44 34.17 -3.21
N HIS A 514 2.23 33.10 -3.18
CA HIS A 514 3.66 33.16 -2.90
C HIS A 514 4.41 32.03 -3.63
N TYR A 515 5.62 32.33 -4.13
CA TYR A 515 6.45 31.37 -4.88
C TYR A 515 6.81 30.10 -4.10
N TYR A 516 6.67 30.12 -2.77
CA TYR A 516 6.94 29.00 -1.88
C TYR A 516 5.89 27.87 -1.99
N GLY A 517 4.65 28.16 -2.42
CA GLY A 517 3.54 27.20 -2.37
C GLY A 517 3.84 25.86 -3.05
N ASP A 518 4.28 25.93 -4.30
CA ASP A 518 4.60 24.75 -5.11
C ASP A 518 5.70 23.89 -4.48
N ARG A 519 6.75 24.56 -3.99
CA ARG A 519 7.87 23.91 -3.33
C ARG A 519 7.42 23.25 -2.03
N ALA A 520 6.63 23.95 -1.22
CA ALA A 520 6.12 23.47 0.06
C ALA A 520 5.25 22.22 -0.09
N ILE A 521 4.43 22.13 -1.16
CA ILE A 521 3.68 20.91 -1.48
C ILE A 521 4.62 19.71 -1.63
N LEU A 522 5.70 19.88 -2.39
CA LEU A 522 6.68 18.82 -2.61
C LEU A 522 7.47 18.50 -1.33
N GLU A 523 7.88 19.49 -0.54
CA GLU A 523 8.56 19.29 0.75
C GLU A 523 7.73 18.42 1.71
N ILE A 524 6.42 18.65 1.77
CA ILE A 524 5.49 17.84 2.56
C ILE A 524 5.38 16.42 2.01
N LEU A 525 5.22 16.27 0.69
CA LEU A 525 5.16 14.95 0.06
C LEU A 525 6.44 14.16 0.34
N PHE A 526 7.64 14.76 0.27
CA PHE A 526 8.89 14.09 0.63
C PHE A 526 8.95 13.69 2.11
N ASN A 527 8.54 14.57 3.03
CA ASN A 527 8.44 14.24 4.45
C ASN A 527 7.49 13.06 4.70
N MET A 528 6.35 13.00 4.01
CA MET A 528 5.39 11.91 4.14
C MET A 528 5.88 10.61 3.48
N MET A 529 6.49 10.68 2.29
CA MET A 529 6.98 9.52 1.52
C MET A 529 8.12 8.78 2.20
N LEU A 530 8.96 9.50 2.95
CA LEU A 530 10.19 8.96 3.54
C LEU A 530 10.07 8.67 5.04
N SER A 531 8.91 8.94 5.65
CA SER A 531 8.71 8.80 7.10
C SER A 531 8.79 7.35 7.54
N PRO A 532 9.60 7.01 8.57
CA PRO A 532 9.64 5.67 9.15
C PRO A 532 8.30 5.21 9.75
N ILE A 533 7.43 6.15 10.10
CA ILE A 533 6.13 5.86 10.75
C ILE A 533 5.01 5.74 9.71
N TYR A 534 5.12 6.42 8.55
CA TYR A 534 4.15 6.25 7.46
C TYR A 534 4.53 5.02 6.63
N ARG A 535 3.62 4.05 6.52
CA ARG A 535 3.84 2.79 5.79
C ARG A 535 4.27 3.02 4.33
N GLN A 536 4.94 2.04 3.72
CA GLN A 536 5.42 2.04 2.32
C GLN A 536 4.39 2.47 1.27
N HIS A 537 3.08 2.33 1.55
CA HIS A 537 2.00 2.85 0.69
C HIS A 537 2.17 4.33 0.34
N PHE A 538 2.69 5.15 1.28
CA PHE A 538 2.85 6.58 1.05
C PHE A 538 3.95 6.91 0.03
N SER A 539 5.01 6.10 -0.10
CA SER A 539 6.08 6.37 -1.07
C SER A 539 5.58 6.27 -2.51
N MET A 540 4.78 5.23 -2.82
CA MET A 540 4.18 5.07 -4.15
C MET A 540 3.05 6.06 -4.42
N PHE A 541 2.19 6.30 -3.43
CA PHE A 541 1.15 7.32 -3.54
C PHE A 541 1.76 8.71 -3.81
N GLY A 542 2.75 9.11 -3.02
CA GLY A 542 3.37 10.42 -3.12
C GLY A 542 4.03 10.65 -4.48
N ILE A 543 4.79 9.68 -5.01
CA ILE A 543 5.44 9.86 -6.32
C ILE A 543 4.43 9.95 -7.48
N LEU A 544 3.32 9.22 -7.39
CA LEU A 544 2.22 9.33 -8.36
C LEU A 544 1.56 10.72 -8.31
N VAL A 545 1.30 11.24 -7.10
CA VAL A 545 0.80 12.61 -6.92
C VAL A 545 1.77 13.62 -7.53
N ILE A 546 3.08 13.51 -7.27
CA ILE A 546 4.10 14.41 -7.85
C ILE A 546 4.09 14.34 -9.38
N HIS A 547 3.96 13.16 -9.98
CA HIS A 547 3.84 13.04 -11.44
C HIS A 547 2.58 13.74 -11.97
N ASN A 548 1.44 13.58 -11.29
CA ASN A 548 0.21 14.27 -11.68
C ASN A 548 0.35 15.80 -11.51
N LEU A 549 1.01 16.27 -10.46
CA LEU A 549 1.37 17.68 -10.28
C LEU A 549 2.22 18.19 -11.45
N CYS A 550 3.23 17.44 -11.90
CA CYS A 550 4.07 17.82 -13.04
C CYS A 550 3.32 17.81 -14.39
N ASN A 551 2.27 16.99 -14.51
CA ASN A 551 1.39 16.98 -15.68
C ASN A 551 0.47 18.22 -15.71
N ILE A 552 0.17 18.81 -14.54
CA ILE A 552 -0.62 20.04 -14.42
C ILE A 552 0.29 21.27 -14.56
N GLU A 553 1.42 21.30 -13.85
CA GLU A 553 2.39 22.39 -13.85
C GLU A 553 3.84 21.90 -14.05
N HIS A 554 4.41 22.17 -15.22
CA HIS A 554 5.75 21.68 -15.58
C HIS A 554 6.90 22.19 -14.67
N LYS A 555 6.75 23.35 -14.02
CA LYS A 555 7.76 23.90 -13.07
C LYS A 555 8.01 22.98 -11.87
N MET A 556 7.05 22.13 -11.51
CA MET A 556 7.16 21.16 -10.40
C MET A 556 8.30 20.17 -10.61
N GLU A 557 8.63 19.83 -11.86
CA GLU A 557 9.71 18.91 -12.22
C GLU A 557 11.06 19.41 -11.69
N GLY A 558 11.36 20.70 -11.86
CA GLY A 558 12.61 21.31 -11.39
C GLY A 558 12.71 21.36 -9.86
N TYR A 559 11.60 21.60 -9.17
CA TYR A 559 11.57 21.56 -7.70
C TYR A 559 11.78 20.14 -7.17
N PHE A 560 11.22 19.13 -7.82
CA PHE A 560 11.46 17.74 -7.47
C PHE A 560 12.95 17.37 -7.61
N HIS A 561 13.59 17.73 -8.73
CA HIS A 561 15.04 17.47 -8.90
C HIS A 561 15.90 18.17 -7.85
N ASP A 562 15.55 19.42 -7.49
CA ASP A 562 16.24 20.16 -6.43
C ASP A 562 16.16 19.46 -5.07
N LEU A 563 14.95 19.09 -4.65
CA LEU A 563 14.73 18.40 -3.37
C LEU A 563 15.37 17.00 -3.35
N TYR A 564 15.28 16.26 -4.46
CA TYR A 564 15.91 14.95 -4.60
C TYR A 564 17.43 15.05 -4.49
N SER A 565 18.04 16.02 -5.19
CA SER A 565 19.49 16.26 -5.17
C SER A 565 19.98 16.60 -3.74
N GLN A 566 19.25 17.46 -3.03
CA GLN A 566 19.57 17.76 -1.62
C GLN A 566 19.57 16.50 -0.75
N LEU A 567 18.60 15.60 -0.90
CA LEU A 567 18.57 14.34 -0.14
C LEU A 567 19.71 13.41 -0.53
N THR A 568 20.06 13.35 -1.83
CA THR A 568 21.17 12.51 -2.28
C THR A 568 22.52 12.99 -1.76
N ASP A 569 22.71 14.29 -1.53
CA ASP A 569 23.91 14.83 -0.87
C ASP A 569 24.06 14.34 0.58
N TYR A 570 22.96 14.02 1.25
CA TYR A 570 22.96 13.54 2.64
C TYR A 570 23.03 12.01 2.78
N ILE A 571 23.07 11.22 1.69
CA ILE A 571 23.04 9.73 1.73
C ILE A 571 23.97 9.10 2.78
N PRO A 572 25.25 9.52 2.97
CA PRO A 572 26.12 8.94 4.00
C PRO A 572 25.61 9.05 5.43
N ARG A 573 24.72 10.01 5.70
CA ARG A 573 24.15 10.31 7.01
C ARG A 573 22.73 9.78 7.17
N LEU A 574 22.07 9.43 6.08
CA LEU A 574 20.72 8.87 6.07
C LEU A 574 20.73 7.39 6.48
N ASP A 575 19.71 6.96 7.20
CA ASP A 575 19.48 5.55 7.52
C ASP A 575 19.26 4.72 6.23
N PRO A 576 19.79 3.48 6.19
CA PRO A 576 19.65 2.59 5.04
C PRO A 576 18.22 2.40 4.52
N THR A 577 17.19 2.49 5.37
CA THR A 577 15.79 2.36 4.95
C THR A 577 15.29 3.63 4.28
N VAL A 578 15.58 4.82 4.82
CA VAL A 578 15.28 6.09 4.15
C VAL A 578 15.95 6.13 2.78
N VAL A 579 17.20 5.65 2.69
CA VAL A 579 17.92 5.50 1.42
C VAL A 579 17.21 4.51 0.48
N SER A 580 16.68 3.40 1.00
CA SER A 580 15.92 2.42 0.21
C SER A 580 14.62 3.00 -0.36
N ASP A 581 13.91 3.81 0.42
CA ASP A 581 12.68 4.47 -0.01
C ASP A 581 13.00 5.57 -1.05
N LEU A 582 14.08 6.33 -0.83
CA LEU A 582 14.60 7.31 -1.80
C LEU A 582 15.03 6.66 -3.13
N ILE A 583 15.65 5.47 -3.07
CA ILE A 583 15.98 4.66 -4.25
C ILE A 583 14.70 4.25 -4.99
N THR A 584 13.66 3.84 -4.26
CA THR A 584 12.38 3.43 -4.85
C THR A 584 11.69 4.60 -5.55
N VAL A 585 11.63 5.76 -4.89
CA VAL A 585 11.11 7.02 -5.45
C VAL A 585 11.89 7.41 -6.71
N GLY A 586 13.22 7.40 -6.66
CA GLY A 586 14.08 7.74 -7.80
C GLY A 586 13.94 6.77 -8.97
N ALA A 587 13.88 5.46 -8.69
CA ALA A 587 13.73 4.45 -9.74
C ALA A 587 12.39 4.56 -10.46
N TYR A 588 11.31 4.77 -9.71
CA TYR A 588 9.98 4.96 -10.29
C TYR A 588 9.93 6.24 -11.12
N TRP A 589 10.38 7.36 -10.56
CA TRP A 589 10.47 8.64 -11.25
C TRP A 589 11.24 8.54 -12.56
N PHE A 590 12.44 7.95 -12.50
CA PHE A 590 13.29 7.73 -13.67
C PHE A 590 12.55 6.90 -14.72
N SER A 591 11.91 5.80 -14.33
CA SER A 591 11.22 4.90 -15.26
C SER A 591 10.09 5.62 -16.02
N VAL A 592 9.32 6.45 -15.32
CA VAL A 592 8.19 7.19 -15.90
C VAL A 592 8.70 8.29 -16.83
N GLU A 593 9.62 9.14 -16.38
CA GLU A 593 10.14 10.24 -17.19
C GLU A 593 10.92 9.74 -18.41
N PHE A 594 11.74 8.70 -18.25
CA PHE A 594 12.45 8.05 -19.35
C PHE A 594 11.48 7.48 -20.41
N CYS A 595 10.30 7.00 -20.00
CA CYS A 595 9.27 6.53 -20.93
C CYS A 595 8.47 7.69 -21.57
N LYS A 596 8.15 8.76 -20.82
CA LYS A 596 7.40 9.93 -21.31
C LYS A 596 8.13 10.65 -22.45
N VAL A 597 9.44 10.84 -22.29
CA VAL A 597 10.32 11.45 -23.30
C VAL A 597 10.19 10.76 -24.68
N ARG A 598 9.83 9.47 -24.69
CA ARG A 598 9.69 8.66 -25.92
C ARG A 598 8.30 8.74 -26.53
N LYS A 599 7.25 8.91 -25.72
CA LYS A 599 5.89 9.13 -26.22
C LYS A 599 5.79 10.43 -27.02
N LEU A 600 6.58 11.46 -26.68
CA LEU A 600 6.70 12.70 -27.44
C LEU A 600 7.13 12.48 -28.90
N LEU A 601 8.01 11.50 -29.12
CA LEU A 601 8.52 11.16 -30.46
C LEU A 601 7.48 10.40 -31.30
N ALA A 602 6.63 9.59 -30.66
CA ALA A 602 5.53 8.88 -31.32
C ALA A 602 4.34 9.80 -31.64
N SER A 603 3.96 10.68 -30.69
CA SER A 603 2.84 11.62 -30.87
C SER A 603 3.14 12.70 -31.91
N THR A 604 4.37 13.21 -31.95
CA THR A 604 4.80 14.19 -32.96
C THR A 604 4.82 13.59 -34.37
N LYS A 605 5.21 12.31 -34.50
CA LYS A 605 5.12 11.55 -35.76
C LYS A 605 3.68 11.36 -36.22
N LEU A 606 2.78 10.99 -35.30
CA LEU A 606 1.35 10.78 -35.59
C LEU A 606 0.59 12.07 -35.92
N TYR A 607 0.83 13.15 -35.18
CA TYR A 607 0.19 14.46 -35.40
C TYR A 607 0.52 15.03 -36.80
N LYS A 608 1.76 14.88 -37.25
CA LYS A 608 2.20 15.35 -38.57
C LYS A 608 1.79 14.43 -39.72
N LEU A 609 1.74 13.12 -39.51
CA LEU A 609 1.11 12.19 -40.48
C LEU A 609 -0.37 12.55 -40.70
N ARG A 610 -1.06 12.99 -39.65
CA ARG A 610 -2.45 13.45 -39.71
C ARG A 610 -2.60 14.80 -40.43
N GLN A 611 -1.74 15.78 -40.15
CA GLN A 611 -1.72 17.06 -40.89
C GLN A 611 -1.32 16.90 -42.37
N LYS A 612 -0.40 15.97 -42.70
CA LYS A 612 -0.02 15.64 -44.07
C LYS A 612 -1.12 14.93 -44.86
N ALA A 613 -1.96 14.13 -44.18
CA ALA A 613 -3.14 13.52 -44.81
C ALA A 613 -4.22 14.56 -45.18
N GLU A 614 -4.24 15.71 -44.49
CA GLU A 614 -5.21 16.78 -44.72
C GLU A 614 -4.71 17.86 -45.71
N ALA A 615 -3.41 17.90 -46.02
CA ALA A 615 -2.80 18.89 -46.93
C ALA A 615 -2.08 18.23 -48.12
N CYS A 616 -2.81 17.93 -49.19
CA CYS A 616 -2.20 17.52 -50.46
C CYS A 616 -1.66 18.73 -51.27
N GLY A 617 -0.41 18.62 -51.73
CA GLY A 617 0.24 19.52 -52.70
C GLY A 617 1.76 19.51 -52.53
N MET A 618 2.43 18.52 -53.13
CA MET A 618 3.78 18.05 -52.76
C MET A 618 4.96 18.86 -53.33
N ASP A 619 5.92 19.19 -52.46
CA ASP A 619 7.37 19.14 -52.78
C ASP A 619 8.04 18.14 -51.82
N ILE A 620 8.34 16.94 -52.32
CA ILE A 620 8.74 15.76 -51.53
C ILE A 620 10.14 15.96 -50.89
N GLU A 621 11.02 16.75 -51.52
CA GLU A 621 12.41 16.91 -51.09
C GLU A 621 12.55 17.97 -49.99
N ALA A 622 11.85 19.09 -50.10
CA ALA A 622 11.78 20.10 -49.03
C ALA A 622 11.16 19.50 -47.75
N ASP A 623 10.09 18.72 -47.92
CA ASP A 623 9.42 18.00 -46.83
C ASP A 623 10.30 16.95 -46.15
N ARG A 624 11.12 16.22 -46.90
CA ARG A 624 12.06 15.23 -46.31
C ARG A 624 13.13 15.91 -45.49
N LYS A 625 13.61 17.06 -45.94
CA LYS A 625 14.65 17.82 -45.25
C LYS A 625 14.12 18.47 -43.98
N GLU A 626 12.94 19.11 -44.04
CA GLU A 626 12.27 19.67 -42.86
C GLU A 626 11.90 18.58 -41.85
N GLN A 627 11.45 17.41 -42.32
CA GLN A 627 11.14 16.29 -41.45
C GLN A 627 12.39 15.68 -40.81
N ALA A 628 13.51 15.61 -41.53
CA ALA A 628 14.79 15.18 -40.98
C ALA A 628 15.32 16.18 -39.93
N GLU A 629 15.25 17.48 -40.19
CA GLU A 629 15.68 18.53 -39.26
C GLU A 629 14.83 18.54 -37.97
N ILE A 630 13.52 18.34 -38.07
CA ILE A 630 12.64 18.26 -36.90
C ILE A 630 12.85 16.95 -36.14
N GLU A 631 13.05 15.83 -36.83
CA GLU A 631 13.43 14.57 -36.17
C GLU A 631 14.76 14.70 -35.44
N GLU A 632 15.72 15.43 -36.00
CA GLU A 632 17.01 15.72 -35.38
C GLU A 632 16.86 16.62 -34.15
N GLN A 633 16.05 17.69 -34.24
CA GLN A 633 15.74 18.57 -33.10
C GLN A 633 15.04 17.81 -31.97
N VAL A 634 14.07 16.94 -32.28
CA VAL A 634 13.38 16.13 -31.26
C VAL A 634 14.35 15.10 -30.66
N LYS A 635 15.19 14.45 -31.46
CA LYS A 635 16.23 13.53 -30.94
C LYS A 635 17.19 14.27 -30.02
N GLU A 636 17.58 15.50 -30.36
CA GLU A 636 18.50 16.30 -29.55
C GLU A 636 17.84 16.76 -28.25
N ALA A 637 16.58 17.22 -28.29
CA ALA A 637 15.82 17.54 -27.09
C ALA A 637 15.66 16.33 -26.15
N ILE A 638 15.45 15.13 -26.70
CA ILE A 638 15.42 13.88 -25.94
C ILE A 638 16.77 13.57 -25.31
N LYS A 639 17.88 13.74 -26.05
CA LYS A 639 19.22 13.54 -25.49
C LYS A 639 19.49 14.50 -24.36
N VAL A 640 19.12 15.77 -24.50
CA VAL A 640 19.28 16.79 -23.45
C VAL A 640 18.45 16.42 -22.22
N LYS A 641 17.15 16.13 -22.38
CA LYS A 641 16.28 15.77 -21.24
C LYS A 641 16.73 14.46 -20.57
N ASN A 642 17.18 13.46 -21.34
CA ASN A 642 17.75 12.25 -20.76
C ASN A 642 19.06 12.55 -20.02
N LYS A 643 19.93 13.39 -20.58
CA LYS A 643 21.18 13.80 -19.93
C LYS A 643 20.89 14.50 -18.59
N GLU A 644 19.91 15.41 -18.55
CA GLU A 644 19.45 16.07 -17.32
C GLU A 644 18.92 15.05 -16.31
N LEU A 645 18.07 14.12 -16.74
CA LEU A 645 17.54 13.05 -15.88
C LEU A 645 18.66 12.17 -15.30
N PHE A 646 19.63 11.77 -16.11
CA PHE A 646 20.79 11.00 -15.65
C PHE A 646 21.68 11.81 -14.70
N SER A 647 21.89 13.10 -14.97
CA SER A 647 22.63 14.00 -14.09
C SER A 647 21.95 14.09 -12.73
N ALA A 648 20.67 14.48 -12.72
CA ALA A 648 19.89 14.67 -11.49
C ALA A 648 19.81 13.40 -10.61
N MET A 649 19.86 12.20 -11.21
CA MET A 649 19.70 10.93 -10.50
C MET A 649 21.01 10.24 -10.14
N PHE A 650 22.10 10.48 -10.89
CA PHE A 650 23.36 9.73 -10.77
C PHE A 650 24.63 10.60 -10.63
N GLU A 651 24.55 11.94 -10.59
CA GLU A 651 25.73 12.81 -10.45
C GLU A 651 26.58 12.48 -9.21
N HIS A 652 25.94 11.97 -8.16
CA HIS A 652 26.58 11.76 -6.88
C HIS A 652 27.29 10.40 -6.83
N ASN A 653 28.59 10.42 -7.11
CA ASN A 653 29.49 9.28 -6.96
C ASN A 653 29.93 9.16 -5.49
N VAL A 654 28.98 9.04 -4.58
CA VAL A 654 29.27 8.90 -3.15
C VAL A 654 29.88 7.52 -2.96
N ARG A 655 31.13 7.46 -2.48
CA ARG A 655 31.72 6.26 -1.87
C ARG A 655 30.99 5.97 -0.54
N SER A 656 29.69 5.71 -0.62
CA SER A 656 28.86 5.31 0.51
C SER A 656 28.88 3.77 0.60
N PRO A 657 28.97 3.18 1.81
CA PRO A 657 28.86 1.73 2.00
C PRO A 657 27.52 1.16 1.50
N LEU A 658 26.52 2.03 1.23
CA LEU A 658 25.18 1.64 0.80
C LEU A 658 25.04 1.45 -0.72
N ASN A 659 26.10 1.67 -1.52
CA ASN A 659 26.13 1.43 -2.97
C ASN A 659 24.92 2.04 -3.73
N PHE A 660 24.57 3.29 -3.40
CA PHE A 660 23.33 3.94 -3.85
C PHE A 660 23.11 3.85 -5.37
N ASN A 661 24.06 4.30 -6.19
CA ASN A 661 23.92 4.30 -7.65
C ASN A 661 23.73 2.89 -8.21
N GLN A 662 24.42 1.89 -7.66
CA GLN A 662 24.28 0.50 -8.09
C GLN A 662 22.90 -0.05 -7.72
N ARG A 663 22.40 0.25 -6.52
CA ARG A 663 21.05 -0.15 -6.08
C ARG A 663 19.94 0.57 -6.84
N LEU A 664 20.11 1.85 -7.14
CA LEU A 664 19.20 2.63 -7.97
C LEU A 664 19.13 2.05 -9.38
N LEU A 665 20.29 1.73 -9.95
CA LEU A 665 20.39 1.11 -11.27
C LEU A 665 19.73 -0.27 -11.32
N ASP A 666 19.95 -1.10 -10.29
CA ASP A 666 19.27 -2.39 -10.15
C ASP A 666 17.74 -2.20 -10.15
N LYS A 667 17.19 -1.26 -9.37
CA LYS A 667 15.73 -1.01 -9.36
C LYS A 667 15.21 -0.49 -10.70
N ILE A 668 15.89 0.48 -11.32
CA ILE A 668 15.54 0.97 -12.66
C ILE A 668 15.56 -0.19 -13.66
N SER A 669 16.49 -1.13 -13.51
CA SER A 669 16.61 -2.23 -14.44
C SER A 669 15.45 -3.20 -14.47
N ARG A 670 14.68 -3.22 -13.38
CA ARG A 670 13.48 -4.04 -13.26
C ARG A 670 12.26 -3.38 -13.90
N LEU A 671 12.31 -2.07 -14.15
CA LEU A 671 11.21 -1.24 -14.64
C LEU A 671 11.38 -0.85 -16.12
N VAL A 672 12.61 -0.84 -16.64
CA VAL A 672 12.92 -0.39 -18.01
C VAL A 672 13.69 -1.47 -18.78
N TYR A 673 13.36 -1.65 -20.06
CA TYR A 673 14.13 -2.53 -20.95
C TYR A 673 15.59 -2.08 -21.09
N MET A 674 16.51 -2.95 -20.69
CA MET A 674 17.97 -2.68 -20.61
C MET A 674 18.63 -2.28 -21.92
N ASP A 675 18.31 -2.94 -23.03
CA ASP A 675 18.88 -2.60 -24.36
C ASP A 675 18.58 -1.15 -24.74
N LYS A 676 17.40 -0.67 -24.31
CA LYS A 676 16.99 0.71 -24.54
C LYS A 676 17.68 1.66 -23.57
N LEU A 677 17.98 1.26 -22.34
CA LEU A 677 18.71 2.08 -21.37
C LEU A 677 20.15 2.33 -21.82
N LEU A 678 20.85 1.29 -22.28
CA LEU A 678 22.23 1.37 -22.77
C LEU A 678 22.44 2.38 -23.90
N ASN A 679 21.44 2.55 -24.77
CA ASN A 679 21.51 3.45 -25.92
C ASN A 679 21.52 4.94 -25.55
N TYR A 680 20.91 5.31 -24.43
CA TYR A 680 20.75 6.71 -24.01
C TYR A 680 21.55 7.06 -22.75
N ALA A 681 22.22 6.07 -22.15
CA ALA A 681 23.04 6.29 -20.97
C ALA A 681 24.35 7.02 -21.29
N PRO A 682 24.84 7.88 -20.38
CA PRO A 682 26.19 8.44 -20.44
C PRO A 682 27.25 7.32 -20.48
N GLU A 683 28.37 7.55 -21.19
CA GLU A 683 29.47 6.57 -21.28
C GLU A 683 29.98 6.11 -19.90
N SER A 684 30.02 7.01 -18.93
CA SER A 684 30.44 6.72 -17.55
C SER A 684 29.57 5.67 -16.84
N LEU A 685 28.31 5.51 -17.23
CA LEU A 685 27.36 4.58 -16.61
C LEU A 685 27.16 3.30 -17.44
N LYS A 686 27.63 3.24 -18.70
CA LYS A 686 27.38 2.09 -19.57
C LYS A 686 27.96 0.79 -19.02
N ASP A 687 29.15 0.83 -18.42
CA ASP A 687 29.76 -0.37 -17.86
C ASP A 687 29.03 -0.85 -16.60
N SER A 688 28.55 0.06 -15.75
CA SER A 688 27.68 -0.27 -14.63
C SER A 688 26.34 -0.84 -15.08
N ILE A 689 25.76 -0.30 -16.16
CA ILE A 689 24.54 -0.85 -16.78
C ILE A 689 24.80 -2.24 -17.33
N ARG A 690 25.91 -2.45 -18.07
CA ARG A 690 26.30 -3.78 -18.58
C ARG A 690 26.51 -4.80 -17.47
N ALA A 691 27.07 -4.39 -16.34
CA ALA A 691 27.22 -5.25 -15.17
C ALA A 691 25.87 -5.60 -14.51
N ALA A 692 24.90 -4.68 -14.56
CA ALA A 692 23.52 -4.92 -14.13
C ALA A 692 22.69 -5.70 -15.18
N VAL A 693 23.10 -5.69 -16.45
CA VAL A 693 22.42 -6.39 -17.55
C VAL A 693 22.58 -7.90 -17.37
N GLN A 694 21.44 -8.55 -17.23
CA GLN A 694 21.34 -9.99 -17.10
C GLN A 694 21.66 -10.67 -18.43
N VAL A 695 22.56 -11.65 -18.41
CA VAL A 695 22.86 -12.48 -19.60
C VAL A 695 21.63 -13.29 -19.95
N ALA A 696 21.28 -13.35 -21.24
CA ALA A 696 20.16 -14.16 -21.72
C ALA A 696 20.31 -15.62 -21.23
N PRO A 697 19.23 -16.26 -20.74
CA PRO A 697 19.31 -17.63 -20.27
C PRO A 697 19.75 -18.56 -21.42
N LEU A 698 20.65 -19.49 -21.11
CA LEU A 698 21.04 -20.54 -22.05
C LEU A 698 19.80 -21.33 -22.49
N ASN A 699 19.78 -21.77 -23.76
CA ASN A 699 18.73 -22.69 -24.21
C ASN A 699 18.80 -23.99 -23.38
N VAL A 700 17.66 -24.57 -23.02
CA VAL A 700 17.53 -25.83 -22.28
C VAL A 700 18.46 -26.92 -22.84
N GLN A 701 18.53 -27.07 -24.16
CA GLN A 701 19.42 -28.05 -24.80
C GLN A 701 20.92 -27.77 -24.57
N GLN A 702 21.30 -26.49 -24.49
CA GLN A 702 22.67 -26.07 -24.20
C GLN A 702 22.98 -26.23 -22.71
N ALA A 703 22.02 -25.95 -21.82
CA ALA A 703 22.16 -26.07 -20.38
C ALA A 703 22.34 -27.52 -19.90
N PHE A 704 21.77 -28.50 -20.62
CA PHE A 704 21.88 -29.92 -20.31
C PHE A 704 22.95 -30.69 -21.12
N ARG A 705 23.76 -30.00 -21.94
CA ARG A 705 24.73 -30.67 -22.86
C ARG A 705 25.81 -31.45 -22.11
N ASP A 706 26.33 -30.87 -21.04
CA ASP A 706 27.46 -31.42 -20.27
C ASP A 706 27.01 -31.97 -18.89
N LYS A 707 25.71 -32.27 -18.75
CA LYS A 707 25.08 -32.73 -17.50
C LYS A 707 24.92 -34.26 -17.50
N PRO A 708 24.99 -34.91 -16.32
CA PRO A 708 24.83 -36.36 -16.20
C PRO A 708 23.43 -36.84 -16.63
N ILE A 709 23.30 -38.12 -16.99
CA ILE A 709 22.09 -38.70 -17.61
C ILE A 709 20.87 -38.57 -16.69
N GLU A 710 21.08 -38.57 -15.38
CA GLU A 710 20.09 -38.37 -14.34
C GLU A 710 19.27 -37.07 -14.55
N HIS A 711 19.88 -35.99 -15.05
CA HIS A 711 19.14 -34.77 -15.40
C HIS A 711 18.09 -35.02 -16.49
N ARG A 712 18.39 -35.88 -17.48
CA ARG A 712 17.44 -36.24 -18.54
C ARG A 712 16.31 -37.11 -17.99
N VAL A 713 16.60 -37.97 -17.01
CA VAL A 713 15.57 -38.77 -16.33
C VAL A 713 14.61 -37.86 -15.57
N PHE A 714 15.13 -36.92 -14.77
CA PHE A 714 14.30 -35.96 -14.06
C PHE A 714 13.52 -35.05 -15.00
N LEU A 715 14.12 -34.58 -16.10
CA LEU A 715 13.43 -33.79 -17.12
C LEU A 715 12.18 -34.50 -17.66
N ASN A 716 12.25 -35.82 -17.86
CA ASN A 716 11.12 -36.61 -18.35
C ASN A 716 10.05 -36.89 -17.26
N LEU A 717 10.43 -36.83 -15.98
CA LEU A 717 9.52 -36.96 -14.84
C LEU A 717 8.79 -35.64 -14.53
N LEU A 718 9.47 -34.50 -14.75
CA LEU A 718 8.91 -33.16 -14.63
C LEU A 718 7.84 -32.92 -15.70
N HIS A 719 6.73 -32.30 -15.31
CA HIS A 719 5.66 -31.98 -16.24
C HIS A 719 5.12 -30.58 -16.04
N PHE A 720 4.59 -30.01 -17.12
CA PHE A 720 4.10 -28.64 -17.09
C PHE A 720 2.56 -28.51 -17.10
N ASN A 721 1.83 -29.48 -17.66
CA ASN A 721 0.37 -29.36 -17.67
C ASN A 721 -0.17 -29.65 -16.26
N LYS A 722 -1.25 -28.94 -15.90
CA LYS A 722 -1.98 -29.14 -14.65
C LYS A 722 -2.54 -30.56 -14.61
N LEU A 723 -1.90 -31.41 -13.82
CA LEU A 723 -2.36 -32.75 -13.49
C LEU A 723 -3.31 -32.69 -12.29
N THR A 724 -4.04 -33.77 -12.03
CA THR A 724 -4.81 -33.87 -10.78
C THR A 724 -3.85 -33.91 -9.59
N ALA A 725 -4.34 -33.58 -8.38
CA ALA A 725 -3.52 -33.62 -7.17
C ALA A 725 -2.92 -35.02 -6.92
N GLU A 726 -3.69 -36.08 -7.23
CA GLU A 726 -3.26 -37.47 -7.11
C GLU A 726 -2.16 -37.84 -8.11
N GLU A 727 -2.27 -37.38 -9.36
CA GLU A 727 -1.25 -37.61 -10.39
C GLU A 727 0.06 -36.88 -10.08
N ASN A 728 -0.02 -35.65 -9.56
CA ASN A 728 1.15 -34.90 -9.11
C ASN A 728 1.83 -35.60 -7.92
N GLU A 729 1.05 -36.06 -6.94
CA GLU A 729 1.57 -36.81 -5.79
C GLU A 729 2.24 -38.12 -6.22
N LEU A 730 1.63 -38.86 -7.16
CA LEU A 730 2.21 -40.09 -7.71
C LEU A 730 3.57 -39.81 -8.38
N ARG A 731 3.68 -38.72 -9.14
CA ARG A 731 4.95 -38.31 -9.76
C ARG A 731 5.99 -37.89 -8.73
N ASN A 732 5.60 -37.14 -7.70
CA ASN A 732 6.48 -36.76 -6.61
C ASN A 732 7.05 -38.01 -5.90
N ARG A 733 6.21 -39.00 -5.62
CA ARG A 733 6.65 -40.30 -5.08
C ARG A 733 7.58 -41.06 -6.01
N ARG A 734 7.35 -41.02 -7.33
CA ARG A 734 8.27 -41.63 -8.32
C ARG A 734 9.64 -40.97 -8.31
N ILE A 735 9.69 -39.64 -8.20
CA ILE A 735 10.94 -38.88 -8.09
C ILE A 735 11.69 -39.28 -6.80
N GLU A 736 10.99 -39.34 -5.67
CA GLU A 736 11.56 -39.74 -4.38
C GLU A 736 12.08 -41.18 -4.39
N SER A 737 11.29 -42.12 -4.92
CA SER A 737 11.68 -43.52 -5.08
C SER A 737 12.91 -43.66 -5.97
N PHE A 738 12.97 -42.93 -7.08
CA PHE A 738 14.12 -42.93 -7.98
C PHE A 738 15.39 -42.41 -7.29
N ILE A 739 15.30 -41.31 -6.52
CA ILE A 739 16.42 -40.79 -5.73
C ILE A 739 16.90 -41.84 -4.73
N ASN A 740 15.99 -42.44 -3.95
CA ASN A 740 16.34 -43.42 -2.93
C ASN A 740 16.96 -44.69 -3.52
N ASN A 741 16.51 -45.14 -4.69
CA ASN A 741 17.00 -46.36 -5.34
C ASN A 741 18.40 -46.20 -5.96
N LEU A 742 18.85 -44.98 -6.23
CA LEU A 742 20.17 -44.68 -6.81
C LEU A 742 21.24 -44.33 -5.77
N VAL A 743 20.87 -44.16 -4.49
CA VAL A 743 21.85 -43.89 -3.43
C VAL A 743 22.87 -45.03 -3.34
N GLY A 744 24.16 -44.68 -3.36
CA GLY A 744 25.26 -45.65 -3.27
C GLY A 744 25.58 -46.39 -4.57
N LYS A 745 24.88 -46.09 -5.68
CA LYS A 745 25.09 -46.71 -7.00
C LYS A 745 25.94 -45.81 -7.91
N GLU A 746 26.49 -46.42 -8.97
CA GLU A 746 27.23 -45.71 -10.02
C GLU A 746 26.31 -44.84 -10.91
N PRO A 747 26.83 -43.77 -11.52
CA PRO A 747 26.10 -43.00 -12.52
C PRO A 747 25.55 -43.85 -13.66
N LEU A 748 24.32 -43.53 -14.07
CA LEU A 748 23.65 -44.22 -15.16
C LEU A 748 24.45 -44.06 -16.46
N LYS A 749 24.70 -45.18 -17.15
CA LYS A 749 25.34 -45.22 -18.46
C LYS A 749 24.34 -45.01 -19.61
N GLU A 750 23.08 -45.36 -19.38
CA GLU A 750 21.98 -45.26 -20.35
C GLU A 750 20.65 -44.91 -19.65
N LEU A 751 19.67 -44.43 -20.44
CA LEU A 751 18.32 -44.09 -19.94
C LEU A 751 17.55 -45.38 -19.59
N PRO A 752 16.99 -45.51 -18.37
CA PRO A 752 16.24 -46.70 -18.01
C PRO A 752 14.96 -46.85 -18.84
N PRO A 753 14.67 -48.04 -19.42
CA PRO A 753 13.52 -48.24 -20.30
C PRO A 753 12.16 -48.23 -19.57
N ASN A 754 12.11 -48.53 -18.27
CA ASN A 754 10.87 -48.79 -17.51
C ASN A 754 10.45 -47.69 -16.51
N VAL A 755 11.14 -46.54 -16.47
CA VAL A 755 10.83 -45.45 -15.51
C VAL A 755 9.52 -44.71 -15.87
N PHE A 756 8.95 -44.95 -17.06
CA PHE A 756 7.86 -44.15 -17.65
C PHE A 756 6.52 -44.88 -17.84
N ALA A 757 6.32 -46.09 -17.29
CA ALA A 757 5.05 -46.81 -17.44
C ALA A 757 3.91 -46.14 -16.66
N GLU A 758 2.81 -45.77 -17.34
CA GLU A 758 1.73 -44.93 -16.79
C GLU A 758 0.95 -45.55 -15.63
N SER A 759 0.96 -46.89 -15.45
CA SER A 759 0.02 -47.58 -14.56
C SER A 759 0.61 -48.35 -13.36
N LYS A 760 1.91 -48.23 -13.06
CA LYS A 760 2.53 -48.88 -11.89
C LYS A 760 3.50 -47.94 -11.16
N ILE A 761 3.62 -48.10 -9.84
CA ILE A 761 4.81 -47.66 -9.11
C ILE A 761 5.95 -48.50 -9.68
N PRO A 762 7.06 -47.92 -10.15
CA PRO A 762 8.18 -48.70 -10.63
C PRO A 762 8.77 -49.46 -9.44
N ASP A 763 8.44 -50.75 -9.29
CA ASP A 763 9.35 -51.70 -8.64
C ASP A 763 10.56 -51.81 -9.56
N VAL A 764 11.45 -50.83 -9.47
CA VAL A 764 12.79 -50.99 -10.04
C VAL A 764 13.55 -51.86 -9.04
N GLU A 765 13.24 -53.16 -9.02
CA GLU A 765 14.17 -54.17 -8.53
C GLU A 765 15.37 -54.16 -9.49
N MET A 766 16.29 -53.22 -9.26
CA MET A 766 17.64 -53.33 -9.79
C MET A 766 18.32 -54.39 -8.93
N THR A 767 18.42 -55.61 -9.44
CA THR A 767 19.05 -56.78 -8.80
C THR A 767 20.26 -56.40 -7.95
N ASP A 768 20.16 -56.64 -6.64
CA ASP A 768 21.21 -56.44 -5.61
C ASP A 768 22.31 -57.52 -5.71
N GLU A 769 22.88 -57.72 -6.89
CA GLU A 769 24.05 -58.60 -7.03
C GLU A 769 25.34 -57.79 -7.06
N ALA A 770 26.10 -57.96 -5.96
CA ALA A 770 27.53 -57.71 -5.76
C ALA A 770 27.96 -56.25 -5.46
N GLU A 771 28.87 -55.95 -4.54
CA GLU A 771 29.74 -56.77 -3.69
C GLU A 771 30.45 -55.88 -2.66
N VAL A 772 30.86 -56.47 -1.54
CA VAL A 772 31.65 -55.90 -0.44
C VAL A 772 33.13 -55.66 -0.84
N THR A 773 33.41 -55.40 -2.12
CA THR A 773 34.75 -55.03 -2.63
C THR A 773 34.67 -53.80 -3.53
N ALA A 774 34.28 -52.66 -2.95
CA ALA A 774 34.20 -51.40 -3.69
C ALA A 774 35.60 -50.84 -3.98
N ASP A 775 35.96 -50.73 -5.27
CA ASP A 775 37.10 -49.94 -5.72
C ASP A 775 36.86 -48.45 -5.37
N PRO A 776 37.70 -47.81 -4.54
CA PRO A 776 37.52 -46.42 -4.10
C PRO A 776 37.63 -45.39 -5.23
N THR A 777 37.99 -45.80 -6.46
CA THR A 777 38.13 -44.91 -7.61
C THR A 777 36.82 -44.63 -8.36
N VAL A 778 35.73 -45.37 -8.09
CA VAL A 778 34.47 -45.23 -8.83
C VAL A 778 33.50 -44.29 -8.09
N LYS A 779 33.07 -43.22 -8.78
CA LYS A 779 32.08 -42.27 -8.25
C LYS A 779 30.76 -42.98 -7.96
N ARG A 780 30.27 -42.87 -6.72
CA ARG A 780 28.93 -43.33 -6.30
C ARG A 780 28.09 -42.13 -5.89
N TRP A 781 26.81 -42.16 -6.23
CA TRP A 781 25.90 -41.07 -5.88
C TRP A 781 25.60 -41.03 -4.39
N SER A 782 25.77 -39.86 -3.78
CA SER A 782 25.16 -39.59 -2.48
C SER A 782 23.68 -39.20 -2.65
N ARG A 783 22.88 -39.43 -1.60
CA ARG A 783 21.47 -38.97 -1.57
C ARG A 783 21.37 -37.48 -1.85
N GLU A 784 22.25 -36.70 -1.22
CA GLU A 784 22.34 -35.26 -1.39
C GLU A 784 22.64 -34.85 -2.85
N GLU A 785 23.61 -35.48 -3.51
CA GLU A 785 23.95 -35.16 -4.90
C GLU A 785 22.74 -35.37 -5.82
N LEU A 786 21.99 -36.47 -5.64
CA LEU A 786 20.80 -36.77 -6.44
C LEU A 786 19.66 -35.77 -6.23
N ILE A 787 19.46 -35.29 -4.99
CA ILE A 787 18.48 -34.25 -4.67
C ILE A 787 18.85 -32.94 -5.35
N LEU A 788 20.14 -32.56 -5.31
CA LEU A 788 20.62 -31.35 -5.98
C LEU A 788 20.54 -31.47 -7.51
N ILE A 789 20.77 -32.64 -8.09
CA ILE A 789 20.59 -32.90 -9.53
C ILE A 789 19.11 -32.75 -9.93
N PHE A 790 18.19 -33.33 -9.14
CA PHE A 790 16.75 -33.15 -9.35
C PHE A 790 16.39 -31.67 -9.30
N TRP A 791 16.82 -30.96 -8.26
CA TRP A 791 16.50 -29.56 -8.06
C TRP A 791 17.05 -28.67 -9.17
N GLU A 792 18.31 -28.87 -9.57
CA GLU A 792 18.91 -28.15 -10.68
C GLU A 792 18.15 -28.41 -11.98
N SER A 793 17.71 -29.65 -12.23
CA SER A 793 16.91 -30.00 -13.40
C SER A 793 15.60 -29.24 -13.45
N LEU A 794 14.90 -29.14 -12.31
CA LEU A 794 13.67 -28.37 -12.16
C LEU A 794 13.91 -26.89 -12.45
N VAL A 795 14.95 -26.29 -11.85
CA VAL A 795 15.26 -24.87 -12.02
C VAL A 795 15.70 -24.55 -13.46
N ILE A 796 16.56 -25.38 -14.07
CA ILE A 796 16.99 -25.20 -15.47
C ILE A 796 15.80 -25.30 -16.41
N PHE A 797 14.94 -26.31 -16.24
CA PHE A 797 13.75 -26.49 -17.06
C PHE A 797 12.76 -25.34 -16.89
N GLY A 798 12.55 -24.91 -15.63
CA GLY A 798 11.74 -23.77 -15.24
C GLY A 798 12.19 -22.42 -15.78
N ASN A 799 13.50 -22.21 -15.99
CA ASN A 799 14.10 -20.90 -16.27
C ASN A 799 13.63 -20.25 -17.59
N LYS A 800 12.90 -20.98 -18.44
CA LYS A 800 12.27 -20.44 -19.67
C LYS A 800 11.41 -19.20 -19.39
N SER A 801 10.58 -19.23 -18.36
CA SER A 801 9.77 -18.08 -17.92
C SER A 801 9.49 -18.18 -16.43
N LEU A 802 9.21 -17.04 -15.78
CA LEU A 802 8.92 -17.04 -14.35
C LEU A 802 7.69 -17.91 -14.03
N THR A 803 6.60 -17.74 -14.77
CA THR A 803 5.37 -18.53 -14.59
C THR A 803 5.60 -20.03 -14.76
N HIS A 804 6.49 -20.41 -15.68
CA HIS A 804 6.85 -21.82 -15.87
C HIS A 804 7.57 -22.38 -14.64
N LEU A 805 8.53 -21.63 -14.11
CA LEU A 805 9.23 -22.01 -12.89
C LEU A 805 8.29 -22.07 -11.67
N MET A 806 7.41 -21.08 -11.47
CA MET A 806 6.49 -21.07 -10.32
C MET A 806 5.56 -22.29 -10.32
N ARG A 807 4.98 -22.66 -11.48
CA ARG A 807 4.15 -23.86 -11.58
C ARG A 807 4.93 -25.14 -11.28
N LEU A 808 6.18 -25.24 -11.72
CA LEU A 808 7.01 -26.41 -11.38
C LEU A 808 7.33 -26.48 -9.89
N LEU A 809 7.53 -25.33 -9.24
CA LEU A 809 7.71 -25.25 -7.79
C LEU A 809 6.43 -25.63 -7.05
N GLU A 810 5.26 -25.22 -7.52
CA GLU A 810 3.97 -25.64 -6.96
C GLU A 810 3.77 -27.16 -7.06
N PHE A 811 4.10 -27.77 -8.21
CA PHE A 811 3.87 -29.20 -8.42
C PHE A 811 4.90 -30.09 -7.72
N HIS A 812 6.17 -29.69 -7.72
CA HIS A 812 7.28 -30.56 -7.33
C HIS A 812 8.10 -30.03 -6.15
N GLY A 813 7.80 -28.83 -5.63
CA GLY A 813 8.47 -28.27 -4.45
C GLY A 813 8.29 -29.11 -3.19
N GLU A 814 7.18 -29.84 -3.08
CA GLU A 814 6.91 -30.75 -1.94
C GLU A 814 7.96 -31.86 -1.84
N VAL A 815 8.54 -32.31 -2.98
CA VAL A 815 9.63 -33.29 -2.98
C VAL A 815 10.84 -32.75 -2.22
N LEU A 816 11.25 -31.51 -2.54
CA LEU A 816 12.38 -30.87 -1.85
C LEU A 816 12.06 -30.67 -0.36
N LYS A 817 10.84 -30.22 -0.04
CA LYS A 817 10.39 -30.01 1.33
C LYS A 817 10.46 -31.27 2.19
N ARG A 818 10.06 -32.43 1.65
CA ARG A 818 10.16 -33.74 2.35
C ARG A 818 11.62 -34.11 2.64
N PHE A 819 12.53 -33.86 1.70
CA PHE A 819 13.95 -34.11 1.93
C PHE A 819 14.55 -33.15 2.96
N ILE A 820 14.20 -31.86 2.93
CA ILE A 820 14.65 -30.87 3.92
C ILE A 820 14.13 -31.24 5.32
N ALA A 821 12.89 -31.71 5.45
CA ALA A 821 12.33 -32.10 6.73
C ALA A 821 13.10 -33.26 7.41
N ASN A 822 13.76 -34.11 6.61
CA ASN A 822 14.57 -35.23 7.06
C ASN A 822 16.05 -34.85 7.32
N ASP A 823 16.45 -33.59 7.07
CA ASP A 823 17.83 -33.09 7.08
C ASP A 823 18.10 -32.15 8.27
N GLN A 824 17.72 -32.57 9.47
CA GLN A 824 17.74 -31.71 10.67
C GLN A 824 19.06 -31.76 11.48
N GLU A 825 20.07 -32.51 11.04
CA GLU A 825 21.34 -32.66 11.77
C GLU A 825 22.48 -31.91 11.09
N GLY A 826 23.12 -30.97 11.81
CA GLY A 826 24.37 -30.31 11.37
C GLY A 826 24.29 -28.79 11.23
N ALA A 827 25.34 -28.21 10.64
CA ALA A 827 25.41 -26.78 10.37
C ALA A 827 24.54 -26.41 9.16
N PHE A 828 23.92 -25.23 9.16
CA PHE A 828 23.03 -24.81 8.07
C PHE A 828 23.70 -24.84 6.69
N GLN A 829 25.01 -24.54 6.61
CA GLN A 829 25.78 -24.56 5.36
C GLN A 829 25.90 -25.96 4.74
N ASP A 830 25.76 -26.99 5.57
CA ASP A 830 25.80 -28.38 5.15
C ASP A 830 24.41 -28.93 4.78
N SER A 831 23.34 -28.18 5.10
CA SER A 831 21.97 -28.59 4.80
C SER A 831 21.65 -28.58 3.30
N ILE A 832 20.75 -29.48 2.91
CA ILE A 832 20.11 -29.56 1.60
C ILE A 832 19.42 -28.24 1.27
N ALA A 833 18.78 -27.59 2.25
CA ALA A 833 18.14 -26.31 2.06
C ALA A 833 19.13 -25.24 1.57
N PHE A 834 20.25 -25.05 2.26
CA PHE A 834 21.26 -24.07 1.86
C PHE A 834 21.85 -24.39 0.48
N LYS A 835 22.20 -25.66 0.23
CA LYS A 835 22.79 -26.10 -1.04
C LYS A 835 21.82 -25.95 -2.21
N ALA A 836 20.53 -26.28 -2.02
CA ALA A 836 19.49 -26.07 -3.01
C ALA A 836 19.28 -24.58 -3.32
N LEU A 837 19.24 -23.72 -2.31
CA LEU A 837 19.09 -22.27 -2.49
C LEU A 837 20.30 -21.64 -3.20
N ARG A 838 21.52 -22.04 -2.81
CA ARG A 838 22.75 -21.63 -3.49
C ARG A 838 22.77 -22.08 -4.95
N LEU A 839 22.32 -23.30 -5.22
CA LEU A 839 22.19 -23.84 -6.57
C LEU A 839 21.15 -23.08 -7.40
N THR A 840 20.01 -22.73 -6.80
CA THR A 840 19.00 -21.86 -7.44
C THR A 840 19.60 -20.52 -7.84
N HIS A 841 20.33 -19.85 -6.94
CA HIS A 841 21.00 -18.59 -7.23
C HIS A 841 22.02 -18.71 -8.37
N GLN A 842 22.87 -19.74 -8.32
CA GLN A 842 23.88 -20.02 -9.35
C GLN A 842 23.28 -20.35 -10.72
N THR A 843 22.14 -21.05 -10.73
CA THR A 843 21.45 -21.49 -11.95
C THR A 843 20.73 -20.34 -12.62
N LEU A 844 20.00 -19.53 -11.84
CA LEU A 844 19.23 -18.41 -12.40
C LEU A 844 20.14 -17.26 -12.85
N LYS A 845 21.23 -16.98 -12.11
CA LYS A 845 22.13 -15.81 -12.30
C LYS A 845 21.41 -14.46 -12.37
N ASN A 846 20.11 -14.47 -12.10
CA ASN A 846 19.15 -13.40 -12.27
C ASN A 846 18.57 -13.14 -10.90
N THR A 847 19.03 -12.07 -10.28
CA THR A 847 18.70 -11.73 -8.90
C THR A 847 17.22 -11.41 -8.73
N LYS A 848 16.54 -10.80 -9.73
CA LYS A 848 15.08 -10.60 -9.73
C LYS A 848 14.31 -11.92 -9.73
N LYS A 849 14.65 -12.86 -10.63
CA LYS A 849 13.99 -14.17 -10.66
C LYS A 849 14.25 -14.93 -9.36
N PHE A 850 15.46 -14.83 -8.81
CA PHE A 850 15.82 -15.47 -7.56
C PHE A 850 14.98 -14.96 -6.39
N GLU A 851 14.81 -13.64 -6.23
CA GLU A 851 13.91 -13.07 -5.20
C GLU A 851 12.49 -13.63 -5.29
N LEU A 852 11.93 -13.69 -6.50
CA LEU A 852 10.56 -14.18 -6.72
C LEU A 852 10.44 -15.67 -6.42
N VAL A 853 11.46 -16.45 -6.76
CA VAL A 853 11.53 -17.88 -6.40
C VAL A 853 11.63 -18.05 -4.90
N MET A 854 12.44 -17.24 -4.22
CA MET A 854 12.53 -17.26 -2.75
C MET A 854 11.17 -16.98 -2.11
N GLY A 855 10.46 -15.94 -2.59
CA GLY A 855 9.11 -15.63 -2.12
C GLY A 855 8.13 -16.79 -2.30
N GLU A 856 8.18 -17.48 -3.44
CA GLU A 856 7.32 -18.62 -3.70
C GLU A 856 7.66 -19.84 -2.82
N LEU A 857 8.95 -20.15 -2.66
CA LEU A 857 9.40 -21.22 -1.76
C LEU A 857 8.96 -21.00 -0.32
N LEU A 858 8.97 -19.75 0.15
CA LEU A 858 8.48 -19.37 1.48
C LEU A 858 6.97 -19.54 1.58
N LYS A 859 6.20 -19.09 0.58
CA LYS A 859 4.73 -19.25 0.52
C LYS A 859 4.33 -20.72 0.58
N LEU A 860 5.00 -21.56 -0.22
CA LEU A 860 4.79 -23.00 -0.29
C LEU A 860 5.33 -23.79 0.91
N ASN A 861 5.97 -23.13 1.88
CA ASN A 861 6.63 -23.78 3.03
C ASN A 861 7.72 -24.79 2.64
N VAL A 862 8.34 -24.63 1.47
CA VAL A 862 9.48 -25.47 1.07
C VAL A 862 10.71 -25.10 1.90
N ILE A 863 10.87 -23.80 2.20
CA ILE A 863 11.92 -23.28 3.07
C ILE A 863 11.28 -22.48 4.22
N SER A 864 11.93 -22.47 5.38
CA SER A 864 11.45 -21.66 6.51
C SER A 864 11.88 -20.18 6.35
N PRO A 865 11.13 -19.22 6.92
CA PRO A 865 11.56 -17.83 7.00
C PRO A 865 12.94 -17.66 7.67
N ALA A 866 13.26 -18.49 8.66
CA ALA A 866 14.56 -18.46 9.34
C ALA A 866 15.70 -18.87 8.40
N ASP A 867 15.49 -19.87 7.54
CA ASP A 867 16.49 -20.32 6.56
C ASP A 867 16.74 -19.29 5.47
N ALA A 868 15.72 -18.53 5.08
CA ALA A 868 15.89 -17.38 4.18
C ALA A 868 16.80 -16.31 4.80
N CYS A 869 16.63 -15.98 6.08
CA CYS A 869 17.54 -15.09 6.79
C CYS A 869 18.96 -15.68 6.89
N ARG A 870 19.10 -16.95 7.30
CA ARG A 870 20.42 -17.62 7.36
C ARG A 870 21.13 -17.62 6.02
N LEU A 871 20.40 -17.85 4.92
CA LEU A 871 20.95 -17.77 3.58
C LEU A 871 21.54 -16.37 3.35
N VAL A 872 20.82 -15.31 3.68
CA VAL A 872 21.31 -13.95 3.42
C VAL A 872 22.63 -13.66 4.14
N PHE A 873 22.74 -14.06 5.41
CA PHE A 873 23.95 -13.82 6.22
C PHE A 873 25.13 -14.74 5.87
N HIS A 874 24.90 -15.92 5.28
CA HIS A 874 25.96 -16.87 4.94
C HIS A 874 26.37 -16.87 3.46
N HIS A 875 25.46 -16.50 2.56
CA HIS A 875 25.69 -16.56 1.11
C HIS A 875 26.22 -15.25 0.52
N PHE A 876 25.72 -14.10 0.97
CA PHE A 876 26.14 -12.82 0.40
C PHE A 876 27.42 -12.30 1.07
N PRO A 877 28.47 -11.96 0.30
CA PRO A 877 29.64 -11.27 0.85
C PRO A 877 29.24 -9.90 1.42
N THR A 878 30.07 -9.34 2.31
CA THR A 878 29.79 -8.06 3.00
C THR A 878 29.45 -6.91 2.03
N SER A 879 29.99 -6.93 0.81
CA SER A 879 29.70 -5.93 -0.25
C SER A 879 28.32 -6.10 -0.90
N GLU A 880 27.77 -7.31 -0.95
CA GLU A 880 26.46 -7.64 -1.55
C GLU A 880 25.34 -7.78 -0.51
N PHE A 881 25.70 -7.91 0.77
CA PHE A 881 24.76 -7.96 1.88
C PHE A 881 23.80 -6.75 1.90
N PHE A 882 24.32 -5.55 1.60
CA PHE A 882 23.53 -4.31 1.54
C PHE A 882 22.83 -4.08 0.19
N SER A 883 22.76 -5.10 -0.67
CA SER A 883 22.04 -5.03 -1.94
C SER A 883 20.51 -5.01 -1.73
N ASN A 884 19.77 -4.57 -2.75
CA ASN A 884 18.30 -4.62 -2.72
C ASN A 884 17.78 -6.06 -2.56
N HIS A 885 18.50 -7.05 -3.11
CA HIS A 885 18.09 -8.45 -3.12
C HIS A 885 18.08 -9.04 -1.70
N SER A 886 19.18 -8.86 -0.98
CA SER A 886 19.33 -9.32 0.41
C SER A 886 18.25 -8.74 1.31
N LEU A 887 18.00 -7.42 1.21
CA LEU A 887 16.96 -6.75 1.99
C LEU A 887 15.56 -7.23 1.63
N THR A 888 15.28 -7.44 0.35
CA THR A 888 13.97 -7.95 -0.13
C THR A 888 13.70 -9.36 0.38
N ILE A 889 14.71 -10.23 0.46
CA ILE A 889 14.56 -11.59 0.98
C ILE A 889 14.24 -11.57 2.48
N ILE A 890 14.92 -10.72 3.26
CA ILE A 890 14.64 -10.54 4.70
C ILE A 890 13.22 -10.00 4.89
N ASP A 891 12.85 -8.91 4.20
CA ASP A 891 11.51 -8.32 4.29
C ASP A 891 10.44 -9.37 3.94
N CYS A 892 10.62 -10.13 2.85
CA CYS A 892 9.67 -11.17 2.44
C CYS A 892 9.51 -12.30 3.46
N ALA A 893 10.59 -12.71 4.13
CA ALA A 893 10.53 -13.72 5.19
C ALA A 893 9.67 -13.25 6.38
N PHE A 894 9.81 -11.99 6.79
CA PHE A 894 9.02 -11.39 7.85
C PHE A 894 7.57 -11.13 7.44
N ASP A 895 7.33 -10.63 6.23
CA ASP A 895 5.98 -10.42 5.69
C ASP A 895 5.18 -11.73 5.69
N ILE A 896 5.76 -12.83 5.20
CA ILE A 896 5.08 -14.14 5.19
C ILE A 896 4.82 -14.66 6.60
N ALA A 897 5.74 -14.44 7.54
CA ALA A 897 5.53 -14.81 8.94
C ALA A 897 4.39 -13.98 9.56
N ARG A 898 4.36 -12.68 9.30
CA ARG A 898 3.31 -11.75 9.78
C ARG A 898 1.95 -12.13 9.22
N ASP A 899 1.84 -12.31 7.91
CA ASP A 899 0.59 -12.65 7.23
C ASP A 899 -0.01 -13.95 7.80
N ARG A 900 0.84 -14.92 8.16
CA ARG A 900 0.40 -16.17 8.82
C ARG A 900 -0.15 -15.95 10.22
N VAL A 901 0.46 -15.06 11.01
CA VAL A 901 -0.04 -14.71 12.35
C VAL A 901 -1.35 -13.93 12.23
N GLU A 902 -1.44 -12.95 11.33
CA GLU A 902 -2.66 -12.18 11.08
C GLU A 902 -3.81 -13.07 10.58
N HIS A 903 -3.52 -14.02 9.69
CA HIS A 903 -4.49 -15.02 9.24
C HIS A 903 -4.97 -15.94 10.37
N ALA A 904 -4.08 -16.31 11.30
CA ALA A 904 -4.48 -17.07 12.49
C ALA A 904 -5.34 -16.23 13.44
N ARG A 905 -5.03 -14.94 13.64
CA ARG A 905 -5.80 -14.00 14.46
C ARG A 905 -7.20 -13.76 13.91
N THR A 906 -7.31 -13.52 12.60
CA THR A 906 -8.60 -13.30 11.93
C THR A 906 -9.49 -14.54 12.03
N ARG A 907 -8.94 -15.75 11.89
CA ARG A 907 -9.68 -16.99 12.14
C ARG A 907 -10.13 -17.17 13.60
N LEU A 908 -9.32 -16.73 14.57
CA LEU A 908 -9.72 -16.77 15.98
C LEU A 908 -10.86 -15.80 16.29
N SER A 909 -10.97 -14.68 15.56
CA SER A 909 -12.10 -13.75 15.68
C SER A 909 -13.39 -14.24 14.99
N ASP A 910 -13.31 -15.30 14.19
CA ASP A 910 -14.48 -15.90 13.54
C ASP A 910 -15.23 -16.82 14.52
N PRO A 911 -16.50 -16.52 14.86
CA PRO A 911 -17.27 -17.30 15.83
C PRO A 911 -17.69 -18.69 15.31
N SER A 912 -17.48 -19.00 14.03
CA SER A 912 -17.89 -20.27 13.41
C SER A 912 -16.87 -21.42 13.55
N GLY A 913 -15.65 -21.13 14.02
CA GLY A 913 -14.54 -22.09 14.09
C GLY A 913 -14.36 -22.77 15.45
N ASN A 914 -13.58 -23.85 15.48
CA ASN A 914 -13.11 -24.44 16.74
C ASN A 914 -12.06 -23.50 17.36
N ALA A 915 -12.48 -22.71 18.35
CA ALA A 915 -11.65 -21.70 19.00
C ALA A 915 -10.35 -22.26 19.58
N GLU A 916 -10.36 -23.50 20.08
CA GLU A 916 -9.16 -24.13 20.65
C GLU A 916 -8.13 -24.45 19.56
N LEU A 917 -8.58 -25.01 18.43
CA LEU A 917 -7.72 -25.28 17.28
C LEU A 917 -7.14 -23.98 16.69
N HIS A 918 -7.94 -22.91 16.63
CA HIS A 918 -7.47 -21.59 16.20
C HIS A 918 -6.46 -20.98 17.18
N ARG A 919 -6.64 -21.18 18.48
CA ARG A 919 -5.71 -20.74 19.52
C ARG A 919 -4.37 -21.48 19.42
N THR A 920 -4.38 -22.81 19.31
CA THR A 920 -3.15 -23.59 19.12
C THR A 920 -2.41 -23.18 17.85
N ALA A 921 -3.14 -22.97 16.75
CA ALA A 921 -2.54 -22.48 15.51
C ALA A 921 -1.93 -21.07 15.69
N LEU A 922 -2.59 -20.17 16.40
CA LEU A 922 -2.05 -18.84 16.69
C LEU A 922 -0.77 -18.92 17.52
N GLU A 923 -0.75 -19.72 18.59
CA GLU A 923 0.42 -19.93 19.45
C GLU A 923 1.61 -20.51 18.66
N GLU A 924 1.35 -21.44 17.73
CA GLU A 924 2.36 -21.99 16.82
C GLU A 924 2.95 -20.89 15.90
N ARG A 925 2.09 -20.09 15.25
CA ARG A 925 2.55 -19.03 14.32
C ARG A 925 3.25 -17.88 15.04
N GLU A 926 2.81 -17.51 16.24
CA GLU A 926 3.54 -16.57 17.09
C GLU A 926 4.90 -17.18 17.53
N GLY A 927 4.94 -18.49 17.78
CA GLY A 927 6.17 -19.29 17.90
C GLY A 927 7.16 -19.06 16.76
N TRP A 928 6.69 -19.11 15.52
CA TRP A 928 7.55 -18.90 14.34
C TRP A 928 8.08 -17.48 14.26
N MET A 929 7.25 -16.47 14.53
CA MET A 929 7.68 -15.06 14.55
C MET A 929 8.74 -14.80 15.63
N ARG A 930 8.59 -15.41 16.82
CA ARG A 930 9.60 -15.37 17.88
C ARG A 930 10.93 -15.93 17.42
N GLN A 931 10.91 -17.15 16.87
CA GLN A 931 12.12 -17.82 16.44
C GLN A 931 12.82 -17.07 15.29
N LEU A 932 12.05 -16.51 14.35
CA LEU A 932 12.56 -15.70 13.25
C LEU A 932 13.28 -14.44 13.77
N THR A 933 12.65 -13.73 14.71
CA THR A 933 13.21 -12.52 15.33
C THR A 933 14.51 -12.82 16.06
N LEU A 934 14.55 -13.88 16.87
CA LEU A 934 15.76 -14.31 17.57
C LEU A 934 16.86 -14.72 16.59
N THR A 935 16.52 -15.49 15.55
CA THR A 935 17.48 -15.93 14.52
C THR A 935 18.11 -14.72 13.80
N LEU A 936 17.33 -13.70 13.47
CA LEU A 936 17.84 -12.46 12.86
C LEU A 936 18.87 -11.78 13.78
N LEU A 937 18.55 -11.65 15.08
CA LEU A 937 19.44 -11.01 16.06
C LEU A 937 20.72 -11.80 16.27
N GLU A 938 20.64 -13.13 16.38
CA GLU A 938 21.79 -14.03 16.48
C GLU A 938 22.72 -13.89 15.28
N LEU A 939 22.16 -13.93 14.07
CA LEU A 939 22.93 -13.78 12.83
C LEU A 939 23.59 -12.41 12.75
N ALA A 940 22.85 -11.34 13.06
CA ALA A 940 23.39 -9.99 13.07
C ALA A 940 24.50 -9.81 14.12
N ASN A 941 24.33 -10.38 15.32
CA ASN A 941 25.32 -10.35 16.37
C ASN A 941 26.61 -11.07 15.95
N ASN A 942 26.48 -12.28 15.40
CA ASN A 942 27.62 -13.05 14.90
C ASN A 942 28.35 -12.30 13.78
N PHE A 943 27.62 -11.62 12.90
CA PHE A 943 28.18 -10.82 11.82
C PHE A 943 28.94 -9.59 12.35
N MET A 944 28.42 -8.89 13.37
CA MET A 944 29.12 -7.78 14.03
C MET A 944 30.38 -8.24 14.78
N MET A 945 30.31 -9.36 15.49
CA MET A 945 31.43 -9.91 16.27
C MET A 945 32.65 -10.32 15.41
N GLN A 946 32.46 -10.47 14.09
CA GLN A 946 33.55 -10.66 13.12
C GLN A 946 34.36 -9.38 12.84
N ARG A 947 34.17 -8.31 13.61
CA ARG A 947 34.89 -7.01 13.56
C ARG A 947 34.72 -6.28 12.23
N MET A 948 33.48 -6.01 11.89
CA MET A 948 33.17 -5.09 10.80
C MET A 948 33.51 -3.65 11.20
N GLY A 949 33.86 -2.79 10.25
CA GLY A 949 34.07 -1.36 10.57
C GLY A 949 32.79 -0.72 11.11
N ASP A 950 32.91 0.24 12.04
CA ASP A 950 31.81 0.90 12.76
C ASP A 950 30.64 1.38 11.87
N SER A 951 30.95 1.81 10.65
CA SER A 951 29.97 2.28 9.66
C SER A 951 29.05 1.16 9.15
N LEU A 952 29.59 -0.04 8.94
CA LEU A 952 28.81 -1.20 8.50
C LEU A 952 28.02 -1.80 9.66
N GLU A 953 28.58 -1.78 10.88
CA GLU A 953 27.83 -2.16 12.08
C GLU A 953 26.62 -1.26 12.28
N SER A 954 26.79 0.06 12.16
CA SER A 954 25.68 1.03 12.24
C SER A 954 24.62 0.76 11.17
N SER A 955 25.04 0.51 9.93
CA SER A 955 24.14 0.19 8.83
C SER A 955 23.34 -1.10 9.08
N LEU A 956 23.99 -2.15 9.58
CA LEU A 956 23.33 -3.40 9.92
C LEU A 956 22.37 -3.24 11.11
N THR A 957 22.78 -2.52 12.17
CA THR A 957 21.89 -2.20 13.29
C THR A 957 20.63 -1.50 12.79
N ASN A 958 20.77 -0.53 11.89
CA ASN A 958 19.64 0.20 11.35
C ASN A 958 18.72 -0.69 10.50
N ILE A 959 19.27 -1.58 9.68
CA ILE A 959 18.46 -2.56 8.94
C ILE A 959 17.66 -3.45 9.88
N VAL A 960 18.31 -4.02 10.90
CA VAL A 960 17.64 -4.86 11.91
C VAL A 960 16.56 -4.05 12.63
N LYS A 961 16.91 -2.85 13.13
CA LYS A 961 15.97 -1.91 13.75
C LYS A 961 14.73 -1.70 12.89
N ASN A 962 14.87 -1.45 11.60
CA ASN A 962 13.75 -1.17 10.71
C ASN A 962 12.91 -2.41 10.40
N VAL A 963 13.53 -3.57 10.26
CA VAL A 963 12.81 -4.86 10.16
C VAL A 963 11.98 -5.10 11.42
N LEU A 964 12.54 -4.85 12.61
CA LEU A 964 11.82 -4.96 13.87
C LEU A 964 10.68 -3.94 13.97
N LEU A 965 10.91 -2.68 13.62
CA LEU A 965 9.89 -1.63 13.64
C LEU A 965 8.71 -1.92 12.70
N ARG A 966 8.99 -2.45 11.50
CA ARG A 966 7.95 -2.85 10.53
C ARG A 966 7.11 -4.04 11.01
N ASN A 967 7.69 -4.88 11.87
CA ASN A 967 7.06 -6.10 12.39
C ASN A 967 6.73 -5.99 13.89
N ALA A 968 6.69 -4.77 14.42
CA ALA A 968 6.55 -4.52 15.85
C ALA A 968 5.15 -4.85 16.40
N THR A 969 4.21 -5.37 15.60
CA THR A 969 2.86 -5.78 16.02
C THR A 969 2.81 -6.97 16.99
N HIS A 970 3.98 -7.52 17.38
CA HIS A 970 4.11 -8.72 18.20
C HIS A 970 5.02 -8.45 19.42
N SER A 971 4.50 -7.75 20.45
CA SER A 971 5.25 -7.33 21.65
C SER A 971 5.92 -8.50 22.34
N TYR A 972 5.17 -9.59 22.46
CA TYR A 972 5.70 -10.79 23.08
C TYR A 972 6.98 -11.28 22.38
N ALA A 973 7.04 -11.24 21.04
CA ALA A 973 8.20 -11.69 20.30
C ALA A 973 9.42 -10.77 20.50
N LEU A 974 9.20 -9.46 20.52
CA LEU A 974 10.24 -8.48 20.81
C LEU A 974 10.74 -8.58 22.26
N SER A 975 9.84 -8.75 23.24
CA SER A 975 10.21 -8.88 24.65
C SER A 975 11.02 -10.15 24.90
N TYR A 976 10.58 -11.28 24.32
CA TYR A 976 11.33 -12.53 24.40
C TYR A 976 12.72 -12.39 23.76
N ALA A 977 12.79 -11.84 22.55
CA ALA A 977 14.05 -11.61 21.85
C ALA A 977 14.99 -10.68 22.62
N ARG A 978 14.46 -9.68 23.33
CA ARG A 978 15.23 -8.79 24.20
C ARG A 978 15.87 -9.55 25.36
N ILE A 979 15.10 -10.34 26.10
CA ILE A 979 15.59 -11.12 27.26
C ILE A 979 16.75 -12.01 26.81
N GLU A 980 16.54 -12.79 25.75
CA GLU A 980 17.57 -13.66 25.18
C GLU A 980 18.82 -12.88 24.72
N ALA A 981 18.63 -11.73 24.06
CA ALA A 981 19.75 -10.91 23.60
C ALA A 981 20.59 -10.35 24.77
N VAL A 982 19.96 -9.97 25.88
CA VAL A 982 20.66 -9.48 27.08
C VAL A 982 21.37 -10.64 27.79
N GLU A 983 20.69 -11.76 28.03
CA GLU A 983 21.26 -12.93 28.72
C GLU A 983 22.45 -13.54 27.98
N ARG A 984 22.38 -13.58 26.65
CA ARG A 984 23.46 -14.09 25.80
C ARG A 984 24.54 -13.06 25.47
N GLY A 985 24.41 -11.82 25.97
CA GLY A 985 25.41 -10.77 25.81
C GLY A 985 25.57 -10.27 24.37
N PHE A 986 24.47 -10.08 23.64
CA PHE A 986 24.51 -9.55 22.27
C PHE A 986 25.06 -8.12 22.23
N HIS A 987 25.52 -7.72 21.04
CA HIS A 987 26.08 -6.40 20.81
C HIS A 987 25.11 -5.30 21.24
N ARG A 988 25.60 -4.31 22.01
CA ARG A 988 24.77 -3.26 22.64
C ARG A 988 23.87 -2.51 21.65
N ARG A 989 24.34 -2.31 20.41
CA ARG A 989 23.55 -1.62 19.37
C ARG A 989 22.32 -2.44 18.93
N LEU A 990 22.40 -3.77 18.94
CA LEU A 990 21.27 -4.65 18.61
C LEU A 990 20.24 -4.66 19.74
N VAL A 991 20.69 -4.73 20.99
CA VAL A 991 19.80 -4.61 22.16
C VAL A 991 19.04 -3.28 22.11
N ALA A 992 19.75 -2.17 21.86
CA ALA A 992 19.14 -0.85 21.72
C ALA A 992 18.11 -0.77 20.56
N ALA A 993 18.32 -1.52 19.46
CA ALA A 993 17.37 -1.59 18.37
C ALA A 993 16.07 -2.31 18.76
N VAL A 994 16.17 -3.39 19.55
CA VAL A 994 15.01 -4.12 20.12
C VAL A 994 14.29 -3.26 21.14
N ASP A 995 15.02 -2.58 22.03
CA ASP A 995 14.48 -1.65 23.02
C ASP A 995 13.66 -0.54 22.35
N LEU A 996 14.20 0.05 21.27
CA LEU A 996 13.49 1.06 20.50
C LEU A 996 12.23 0.49 19.83
N ALA A 997 12.29 -0.73 19.26
CA ALA A 997 11.13 -1.36 18.64
C ALA A 997 10.00 -1.64 19.65
N LEU A 998 10.35 -2.08 20.87
CA LEU A 998 9.41 -2.24 21.98
C LEU A 998 8.75 -0.92 22.39
N LEU A 999 9.54 0.15 22.52
CA LEU A 999 9.05 1.49 22.86
C LEU A 999 8.17 2.11 21.76
N VAL A 1000 8.49 1.87 20.48
CA VAL A 1000 7.63 2.36 19.38
C VAL A 1000 6.31 1.59 19.34
N GLN A 1001 6.34 0.29 19.60
CA GLN A 1001 5.13 -0.52 19.65
C GLN A 1001 4.16 -0.05 20.73
N SER A 1002 4.65 0.31 21.93
CA SER A 1002 3.78 0.76 23.01
C SER A 1002 2.96 2.01 22.65
N VAL A 1003 3.42 2.77 21.65
CA VAL A 1003 2.79 3.97 21.09
C VAL A 1003 1.93 3.66 19.85
N GLN A 1004 2.28 2.65 19.06
CA GLN A 1004 1.51 2.25 17.87
C GLN A 1004 0.26 1.46 18.29
N THR A 1005 -0.86 2.16 18.44
CA THR A 1005 -2.19 1.53 18.39
C THR A 1005 -2.32 0.74 17.08
N PRO A 1006 -2.92 -0.47 17.11
CA PRO A 1006 -2.98 -1.33 15.93
C PRO A 1006 -3.75 -0.58 14.83
N PHE A 1007 -3.08 -0.42 13.69
CA PHE A 1007 -3.66 0.04 12.43
C PHE A 1007 -4.63 -0.99 11.86
#